data_AF-A0A7S4Q2C3-F1
#
_entry.id   AF-A0A7S4Q2C3-F1
#
_cell.length_a   1.000
_cell.length_b   1.000
_cell.length_c   1.000
_cell.angle_alpha   90.00
_cell.angle_beta   90.00
_cell.angle_gamma   90.00
#
_symmetry.space_group_name_H-M   'P 1'
#
loop_
_entity.id
_entity.type
_entity.pdbx_description
1 polymer ?
#
loop_
_entity_poly.entity_id
_entity_poly.type
_entity_poly.pdbx_seq_one_letter_code
_entity_poly.pdbx_strand_id
1 'polypeptide(L)'
;AQWARCRISSNLAADIQAMAAMPRPMLKEGSTKMSKRIGWLNNNAGLAMQIKYSEVKDLLDSVGEAGAMKLLKEVEEKKDKIRDPTGYLKTAAKRAAGGSALDGQGSMPATVYPSVAYAPEGYYGSEASTMPTTVYPPSAYAPEGYYAQEAYSPELFPPLAVQPVESGDIERRVGWLNANVQLQEQLISEKVVPLLASIGDHEAMLILKKLEENSAEVRDPTGWVIAAARRAHNHLAQANAAAEAAQAAAWNAEYSAGAAAATASLPNSQVRGVIRTIPPSRAASVAGSAVLMNQIKKRVGWLNANVQLKEPIVFDKVGSLLSAVGYRQAMEILKHVEEKAPTVNDPTAYVAHAARKAAAGGAYSPGIAAHAAHQAAQLAGMPQQQLGPPLDPAQAEEKLRKRIVWLNANVAFAQPLNYEKVAGSLLSIDSHDAMSVLKKLEENATTVRDPDGWVLTAAGRRAADGSGHHGMTAAQVAAMQVGAPQGGGMQAVGMPPLPPLPPLPALSSPVPGTDYAIGALPGAPVGSALGMMPGTQGGEVGQFTTWDGVADEKIRKRVGWLNRNVTFAADLKYDRVGPALQPLGAAVAMEILKSVEENAATVRDPTAYVVSAARQRLGGGAPLPAPAPVGAPPSGSPVLGNGYSEDDQRLRRRIGWLNRNVSFSVELRYDQASAALSNLPTMKQMEILKVLEENAASIPDPTAYVVAAAAEAASAVQEGASQVPEGGEFGSLDEPTEEKLKRRLLWMNKHLFLSEPLQWDRLSSDLLILDVRQSMDILKKLEENVSTVRDPHAWVKSAATRIQQQMAAGAMVEVYPAINSNNNTMTPRDMGSPEDRLRKRMSWMNTNVALSSPLDFDTLAPCLLRLEITQAMAVLKKLEEGASTILDPNTYVTTAVDALLAGGSAVAEGANGALDDALRKRISWMNANVPLAVQLSYEQLQPALLALGDRAKAMEVLKKLESSALEVQDPNEYVGNMATAYLAV
;
A
#
# COMPACT_ATOMS: atom_id res chain seq x y z
N ALA A 1 8.92 -46.64 -57.28
CA ALA A 1 9.01 -45.33 -56.59
C ALA A 1 7.70 -44.93 -55.91
N GLN A 2 6.66 -44.46 -56.63
CA GLN A 2 5.43 -43.90 -56.04
C GLN A 2 4.73 -44.83 -55.03
N TRP A 3 4.59 -46.14 -55.34
CA TRP A 3 3.95 -47.12 -54.45
C TRP A 3 4.59 -47.22 -53.05
N ALA A 4 5.90 -46.96 -52.93
CA ALA A 4 6.60 -46.94 -51.65
C ALA A 4 6.28 -45.68 -50.82
N ARG A 5 6.00 -44.53 -51.46
CA ARG A 5 5.63 -43.29 -50.75
C ARG A 5 4.24 -43.40 -50.11
N CYS A 6 3.28 -44.02 -50.79
CA CYS A 6 1.94 -44.26 -50.22
C CYS A 6 1.98 -45.10 -48.94
N ARG A 7 2.81 -46.17 -48.91
CA ARG A 7 2.88 -47.10 -47.77
C ARG A 7 3.58 -46.52 -46.54
N ILE A 8 4.45 -45.52 -46.71
CA ILE A 8 5.03 -44.75 -45.59
C ILE A 8 3.96 -43.80 -45.02
N SER A 9 3.20 -43.13 -45.88
CA SER A 9 2.13 -42.22 -45.47
C SER A 9 1.00 -42.92 -44.68
N SER A 10 0.60 -44.13 -45.10
CA SER A 10 -0.44 -44.90 -44.39
C SER A 10 -0.01 -45.31 -42.97
N ASN A 11 1.26 -45.70 -42.79
CA ASN A 11 1.75 -46.13 -41.49
C ASN A 11 1.91 -44.93 -40.55
N LEU A 12 2.43 -43.80 -41.05
CA LEU A 12 2.55 -42.57 -40.25
C LEU A 12 1.17 -42.05 -39.80
N ALA A 13 0.15 -42.13 -40.66
CA ALA A 13 -1.22 -41.79 -40.29
C ALA A 13 -1.78 -42.74 -39.21
N ALA A 14 -1.52 -44.05 -39.31
CA ALA A 14 -1.93 -45.03 -38.31
C ALA A 14 -1.25 -44.81 -36.95
N ASP A 15 0.05 -44.50 -36.92
CA ASP A 15 0.79 -44.20 -35.67
C ASP A 15 0.27 -42.91 -35.00
N ILE A 16 -0.01 -41.86 -35.78
CA ILE A 16 -0.63 -40.62 -35.29
C ILE A 16 -2.02 -40.90 -34.69
N GLN A 17 -2.82 -41.75 -35.35
CA GLN A 17 -4.17 -42.08 -34.90
C GLN A 17 -4.15 -43.03 -33.68
N ALA A 18 -3.14 -43.89 -33.55
CA ALA A 18 -2.90 -44.71 -32.35
C ALA A 18 -2.42 -43.86 -31.15
N MET A 19 -1.55 -42.87 -31.36
CA MET A 19 -1.16 -41.92 -30.31
C MET A 19 -2.33 -41.06 -29.82
N ALA A 20 -3.32 -40.76 -30.68
CA ALA A 20 -4.53 -40.06 -30.29
C ALA A 20 -5.49 -40.90 -29.41
N ALA A 21 -5.36 -42.23 -29.41
CA ALA A 21 -6.28 -43.15 -28.75
C ALA A 21 -5.88 -43.55 -27.31
N MET A 22 -4.75 -43.07 -26.78
CA MET A 22 -4.36 -43.38 -25.40
C MET A 22 -5.26 -42.66 -24.37
N PRO A 23 -5.81 -43.37 -23.37
CA PRO A 23 -6.67 -42.76 -22.36
C PRO A 23 -5.85 -41.79 -21.49
N ARG A 24 -6.13 -40.49 -21.63
CA ARG A 24 -5.46 -39.45 -20.82
C ARG A 24 -5.81 -39.64 -19.33
N PRO A 25 -4.83 -39.61 -18.42
CA PRO A 25 -5.10 -39.80 -17.00
C PRO A 25 -6.00 -38.67 -16.48
N MET A 26 -7.12 -39.04 -15.86
CA MET A 26 -8.03 -38.07 -15.25
C MET A 26 -7.32 -37.33 -14.10
N LEU A 27 -7.05 -36.05 -14.31
CA LEU A 27 -6.53 -35.17 -13.26
C LEU A 27 -7.61 -34.97 -12.20
N LYS A 28 -7.43 -35.62 -11.04
CA LYS A 28 -8.35 -35.49 -9.90
C LYS A 28 -8.50 -34.03 -9.47
N GLU A 29 -9.70 -33.70 -9.03
CA GLU A 29 -10.04 -32.40 -8.46
C GLU A 29 -9.16 -32.13 -7.22
N GLY A 30 -8.77 -30.86 -7.03
CA GLY A 30 -7.73 -30.46 -6.05
C GLY A 30 -6.37 -30.09 -6.65
N SER A 31 -6.17 -30.19 -7.98
CA SER A 31 -4.92 -29.78 -8.65
C SER A 31 -4.57 -28.30 -8.44
N THR A 32 -3.50 -28.05 -7.67
CA THR A 32 -2.92 -26.71 -7.44
C THR A 32 -2.51 -25.99 -8.73
N LYS A 33 -2.29 -24.67 -8.67
CA LYS A 33 -1.76 -23.89 -9.80
C LYS A 33 -0.41 -24.40 -10.30
N MET A 34 0.45 -24.89 -9.39
CA MET A 34 1.77 -25.44 -9.74
C MET A 34 1.65 -26.71 -10.58
N SER A 35 0.74 -27.62 -10.21
CA SER A 35 0.37 -28.78 -11.04
C SER A 35 -0.12 -28.35 -12.43
N LYS A 36 -1.01 -27.34 -12.51
CA LYS A 36 -1.51 -26.80 -13.79
C LYS A 36 -0.38 -26.19 -14.66
N ARG A 37 0.57 -25.45 -14.07
CA ARG A 37 1.71 -24.88 -14.81
C ARG A 37 2.69 -25.96 -15.28
N ILE A 38 2.96 -26.97 -14.46
CA ILE A 38 3.80 -28.13 -14.82
C ILE A 38 3.16 -28.94 -15.95
N GLY A 39 1.86 -29.21 -15.87
CA GLY A 39 1.11 -29.86 -16.97
C GLY A 39 1.16 -29.05 -18.27
N TRP A 40 1.09 -27.72 -18.19
CA TRP A 40 1.25 -26.86 -19.36
C TRP A 40 2.68 -26.93 -19.94
N LEU A 41 3.72 -26.84 -19.10
CA LEU A 41 5.12 -26.93 -19.54
C LEU A 41 5.43 -28.27 -20.22
N ASN A 42 4.97 -29.39 -19.64
CA ASN A 42 5.14 -30.73 -20.20
C ASN A 42 4.49 -30.92 -21.57
N ASN A 43 3.42 -30.17 -21.87
CA ASN A 43 2.66 -30.27 -23.11
C ASN A 43 3.07 -29.23 -24.17
N ASN A 44 3.59 -28.06 -23.77
CA ASN A 44 3.77 -26.90 -24.67
C ASN A 44 5.20 -26.37 -24.74
N ALA A 45 6.04 -26.54 -23.71
CA ALA A 45 7.36 -25.91 -23.70
C ALA A 45 8.38 -26.62 -24.61
N GLY A 46 8.20 -27.92 -24.87
CA GLY A 46 9.15 -28.74 -25.63
C GLY A 46 10.35 -29.20 -24.79
N LEU A 47 10.12 -29.53 -23.51
CA LEU A 47 11.16 -30.03 -22.60
C LEU A 47 11.75 -31.37 -23.08
N ALA A 48 13.06 -31.57 -22.91
CA ALA A 48 13.76 -32.81 -23.28
C ALA A 48 13.22 -34.07 -22.56
N MET A 49 12.64 -33.89 -21.37
CA MET A 49 11.88 -34.91 -20.63
C MET A 49 10.72 -34.23 -19.90
N GLN A 50 9.61 -34.93 -19.67
CA GLN A 50 8.49 -34.38 -18.88
C GLN A 50 8.85 -34.26 -17.39
N ILE A 51 8.45 -33.16 -16.76
CA ILE A 51 8.55 -32.92 -15.32
C ILE A 51 7.55 -33.82 -14.60
N LYS A 52 8.05 -34.72 -13.73
CA LYS A 52 7.19 -35.57 -12.90
C LYS A 52 6.68 -34.79 -11.68
N TYR A 53 5.44 -34.31 -11.71
CA TYR A 53 4.88 -33.50 -10.61
C TYR A 53 5.02 -34.15 -9.22
N SER A 54 4.76 -35.45 -9.10
CA SER A 54 4.91 -36.19 -7.82
C SER A 54 6.33 -36.22 -7.26
N GLU A 55 7.38 -35.97 -8.06
CA GLU A 55 8.76 -35.95 -7.60
C GLU A 55 9.28 -34.52 -7.29
N VAL A 56 8.49 -33.48 -7.59
CA VAL A 56 8.84 -32.06 -7.35
C VAL A 56 7.83 -31.31 -6.50
N LYS A 57 6.58 -31.81 -6.36
CA LYS A 57 5.47 -31.18 -5.64
C LYS A 57 5.92 -30.64 -4.29
N ASP A 58 6.36 -31.52 -3.39
CA ASP A 58 6.56 -31.15 -1.99
C ASP A 58 7.76 -30.19 -1.81
N LEU A 59 8.74 -30.24 -2.72
CA LEU A 59 9.85 -29.29 -2.78
C LEU A 59 9.45 -27.91 -3.35
N LEU A 60 8.45 -27.87 -4.24
CA LEU A 60 7.90 -26.62 -4.78
C LEU A 60 6.91 -26.00 -3.80
N ASP A 61 6.09 -26.81 -3.14
CA ASP A 61 5.22 -26.39 -2.04
C ASP A 61 6.06 -25.80 -0.89
N SER A 62 7.20 -26.41 -0.53
CA SER A 62 8.11 -25.87 0.50
C SER A 62 8.83 -24.57 0.12
N VAL A 63 8.92 -24.26 -1.18
CA VAL A 63 9.46 -22.98 -1.69
C VAL A 63 8.36 -21.90 -1.80
N GLY A 64 7.09 -22.31 -1.67
CA GLY A 64 5.92 -21.43 -1.78
C GLY A 64 5.58 -21.05 -3.23
N GLU A 65 4.30 -20.76 -3.48
CA GLU A 65 3.74 -20.57 -4.84
C GLU A 65 4.55 -19.58 -5.70
N ALA A 66 4.96 -18.44 -5.13
CA ALA A 66 5.71 -17.42 -5.86
C ALA A 66 7.13 -17.86 -6.26
N GLY A 67 7.85 -18.53 -5.34
CA GLY A 67 9.19 -19.06 -5.62
C GLY A 67 9.14 -20.24 -6.59
N ALA A 68 8.17 -21.13 -6.41
CA ALA A 68 7.92 -22.24 -7.33
C ALA A 68 7.60 -21.76 -8.76
N MET A 69 6.75 -20.74 -8.91
CA MET A 69 6.46 -20.14 -10.22
C MET A 69 7.68 -19.45 -10.85
N LYS A 70 8.57 -18.84 -10.05
CA LYS A 70 9.86 -18.31 -10.53
C LYS A 70 10.78 -19.42 -11.06
N LEU A 71 10.89 -20.54 -10.34
CA LEU A 71 11.69 -21.71 -10.78
C LEU A 71 11.10 -22.37 -12.04
N LEU A 72 9.78 -22.47 -12.15
CA LEU A 72 9.10 -23.01 -13.33
C LEU A 72 9.29 -22.12 -14.57
N LYS A 73 9.34 -20.79 -14.40
CA LYS A 73 9.70 -19.85 -15.48
C LYS A 73 11.18 -19.96 -15.87
N GLU A 74 12.07 -20.20 -14.91
CA GLU A 74 13.49 -20.41 -15.21
C GLU A 74 13.73 -21.69 -16.02
N VAL A 75 12.97 -22.77 -15.77
CA VAL A 75 13.01 -24.00 -16.58
C VAL A 75 12.47 -23.78 -18.00
N GLU A 76 11.44 -22.95 -18.15
CA GLU A 76 10.90 -22.54 -19.46
C GLU A 76 11.91 -21.74 -20.29
N GLU A 77 12.65 -20.83 -19.66
CA GLU A 77 13.71 -20.02 -20.27
C GLU A 77 14.99 -20.82 -20.59
N LYS A 78 15.30 -21.85 -19.80
CA LYS A 78 16.52 -22.66 -19.93
C LYS A 78 16.30 -24.05 -20.55
N LYS A 79 15.09 -24.34 -21.03
CA LYS A 79 14.64 -25.66 -21.49
C LYS A 79 15.64 -26.41 -22.40
N ASP A 80 16.20 -25.73 -23.39
CA ASP A 80 17.10 -26.34 -24.40
C ASP A 80 18.49 -26.68 -23.83
N LYS A 81 18.80 -26.18 -22.63
CA LYS A 81 20.04 -26.43 -21.88
C LYS A 81 19.84 -27.43 -20.73
N ILE A 82 18.59 -27.76 -20.38
CA ILE A 82 18.24 -28.62 -19.24
C ILE A 82 17.85 -30.01 -19.74
N ARG A 83 18.79 -30.96 -19.64
CA ARG A 83 18.58 -32.35 -20.07
C ARG A 83 17.57 -33.13 -19.21
N ASP A 84 17.50 -32.82 -17.92
CA ASP A 84 16.47 -33.33 -17.00
C ASP A 84 15.87 -32.17 -16.18
N PRO A 85 14.65 -31.71 -16.50
CA PRO A 85 13.99 -30.64 -15.76
C PRO A 85 13.41 -31.10 -14.42
N THR A 86 13.20 -32.40 -14.19
CA THR A 86 12.81 -32.92 -12.87
C THR A 86 14.00 -32.82 -11.91
N GLY A 87 15.18 -33.27 -12.33
CA GLY A 87 16.44 -33.10 -11.60
C GLY A 87 16.79 -31.64 -11.36
N TYR A 88 16.67 -30.78 -12.39
CA TYR A 88 16.88 -29.34 -12.24
C TYR A 88 15.95 -28.73 -11.17
N LEU A 89 14.64 -28.99 -11.25
CA LEU A 89 13.68 -28.46 -10.27
C LEU A 89 13.96 -28.98 -8.87
N LYS A 90 14.30 -30.27 -8.68
CA LYS A 90 14.72 -30.79 -7.38
C LYS A 90 15.93 -30.03 -6.81
N THR A 91 16.95 -29.78 -7.62
CA THR A 91 18.17 -29.08 -7.16
C THR A 91 17.91 -27.60 -6.92
N ALA A 92 17.19 -26.92 -7.81
CA ALA A 92 16.88 -25.51 -7.69
C ALA A 92 15.90 -25.23 -6.53
N ALA A 93 14.88 -26.06 -6.34
CA ALA A 93 13.96 -25.97 -5.21
C ALA A 93 14.65 -26.26 -3.87
N LYS A 94 15.54 -27.27 -3.80
CA LYS A 94 16.37 -27.50 -2.60
C LYS A 94 17.31 -26.34 -2.27
N ARG A 95 17.88 -25.65 -3.27
CA ARG A 95 18.67 -24.42 -3.05
C ARG A 95 17.82 -23.26 -2.58
N ALA A 96 16.64 -23.07 -3.17
CA ALA A 96 15.70 -22.00 -2.81
C ALA A 96 15.11 -22.19 -1.40
N ALA A 97 14.75 -23.42 -1.02
CA ALA A 97 14.34 -23.78 0.34
C ALA A 97 15.50 -23.72 1.34
N GLY A 98 16.73 -24.01 0.90
CA GLY A 98 17.95 -23.94 1.70
C GLY A 98 18.61 -22.56 1.80
N GLY A 99 17.89 -21.47 1.48
CA GLY A 99 18.26 -20.07 1.75
C GLY A 99 19.54 -19.50 1.10
N SER A 100 20.34 -20.33 0.43
CA SER A 100 21.72 -20.00 0.05
C SER A 100 21.82 -19.23 -1.27
N ALA A 101 21.52 -17.93 -1.23
CA ALA A 101 21.73 -16.99 -2.32
C ALA A 101 23.12 -16.31 -2.21
N LEU A 102 24.18 -17.04 -2.56
CA LEU A 102 25.51 -16.46 -2.73
C LEU A 102 25.74 -16.05 -4.19
N ASP A 103 25.68 -14.74 -4.46
CA ASP A 103 26.37 -14.15 -5.61
C ASP A 103 27.88 -14.17 -5.33
N GLY A 104 28.65 -14.80 -6.22
CA GLY A 104 30.09 -14.96 -6.02
C GLY A 104 30.80 -15.54 -7.23
N GLN A 105 31.45 -14.69 -8.03
CA GLN A 105 32.38 -15.12 -9.07
C GLN A 105 33.76 -15.44 -8.47
N GLY A 106 34.27 -16.64 -8.74
CA GLY A 106 35.71 -16.84 -8.91
C GLY A 106 36.48 -17.68 -7.88
N SER A 107 37.60 -18.22 -8.38
CA SER A 107 38.68 -18.97 -7.71
C SER A 107 38.36 -20.37 -7.16
N MET A 108 39.13 -21.35 -7.65
CA MET A 108 39.42 -22.59 -6.91
C MET A 108 40.51 -22.30 -5.85
N PRO A 109 40.77 -23.26 -4.94
CA PRO A 109 42.13 -23.80 -4.87
C PRO A 109 42.20 -25.34 -4.78
N ALA A 110 43.42 -25.86 -4.88
CA ALA A 110 43.71 -27.27 -5.12
C ALA A 110 43.77 -28.17 -3.87
N THR A 111 43.58 -29.47 -4.13
CA THR A 111 44.06 -30.65 -3.41
C THR A 111 45.02 -30.48 -2.22
N VAL A 112 44.63 -31.05 -1.06
CA VAL A 112 45.57 -31.67 -0.10
C VAL A 112 44.96 -32.96 0.45
N TYR A 113 45.64 -34.09 0.26
CA TYR A 113 45.45 -35.32 1.04
C TYR A 113 46.38 -35.30 2.26
N PRO A 114 46.03 -36.02 3.33
CA PRO A 114 47.01 -36.97 3.86
C PRO A 114 46.41 -38.36 4.14
N SER A 115 47.27 -39.38 4.01
CA SER A 115 46.98 -40.78 4.33
C SER A 115 48.18 -41.40 5.06
N VAL A 116 47.95 -41.84 6.30
CA VAL A 116 48.76 -42.80 7.13
C VAL A 116 47.76 -43.30 8.19
N ALA A 117 47.37 -44.57 8.41
CA ALA A 117 47.96 -45.91 8.24
C ALA A 117 48.83 -46.39 9.42
N TYR A 118 48.27 -47.23 10.32
CA TYR A 118 48.81 -48.55 10.78
C TYR A 118 47.92 -49.18 11.88
N ALA A 119 48.13 -50.48 12.17
CA ALA A 119 47.48 -51.33 13.18
C ALA A 119 48.58 -51.88 14.17
N PRO A 120 48.44 -52.94 15.02
CA PRO A 120 47.31 -53.85 15.30
C PRO A 120 47.08 -54.20 16.82
N GLU A 121 46.28 -55.24 17.11
CA GLU A 121 46.20 -56.12 18.33
C GLU A 121 46.14 -55.49 19.76
N GLY A 122 45.44 -56.02 20.77
CA GLY A 122 44.55 -57.19 20.91
C GLY A 122 44.77 -57.91 22.27
N TYR A 123 43.73 -58.32 23.04
CA TYR A 123 43.87 -59.24 24.21
C TYR A 123 42.53 -59.85 24.72
N TYR A 124 42.62 -60.86 25.61
CA TYR A 124 41.53 -61.61 26.30
C TYR A 124 40.81 -60.78 27.40
N GLY A 125 39.63 -61.14 27.94
CA GLY A 125 38.69 -62.26 27.69
C GLY A 125 37.90 -62.68 28.97
N SER A 126 36.93 -63.62 28.86
CA SER A 126 36.20 -64.36 29.95
C SER A 126 35.21 -63.56 30.86
N GLU A 127 34.01 -64.03 31.28
CA GLU A 127 33.13 -65.18 30.91
C GLU A 127 31.68 -64.70 30.54
N ALA A 128 30.48 -65.15 30.97
CA ALA A 128 29.96 -66.16 31.94
C ALA A 128 28.50 -66.62 31.64
N SER A 129 28.00 -67.60 32.42
CA SER A 129 26.66 -68.26 32.39
C SER A 129 25.53 -67.46 33.11
N THR A 130 24.21 -67.77 33.10
CA THR A 130 23.49 -69.02 32.75
C THR A 130 22.00 -68.81 32.32
N MET A 131 21.52 -69.75 31.48
CA MET A 131 20.17 -70.22 31.08
C MET A 131 19.19 -70.60 32.26
N PRO A 132 17.93 -71.14 32.06
CA PRO A 132 16.87 -70.97 31.01
C PRO A 132 15.34 -71.12 31.44
N THR A 133 14.39 -70.79 30.53
CA THR A 133 13.06 -71.50 30.24
C THR A 133 11.92 -71.60 31.33
N THR A 134 10.62 -71.96 31.09
CA THR A 134 9.78 -72.40 29.91
C THR A 134 8.23 -72.27 30.14
N VAL A 135 7.44 -72.27 29.03
CA VAL A 135 6.11 -72.96 28.80
C VAL A 135 4.72 -72.36 29.21
N TYR A 136 3.74 -72.64 28.33
CA TYR A 136 2.25 -72.43 28.28
C TYR A 136 1.47 -73.54 29.10
N PRO A 137 0.12 -73.86 29.05
CA PRO A 137 -0.92 -73.65 28.01
C PRO A 137 -2.37 -73.30 28.57
N PRO A 138 -3.57 -73.86 28.18
CA PRO A 138 -4.69 -72.98 27.76
C PRO A 138 -6.18 -73.34 28.15
N SER A 139 -7.11 -72.46 27.74
CA SER A 139 -8.48 -72.75 27.21
C SER A 139 -9.71 -73.10 28.09
N ALA A 140 -10.86 -72.52 27.67
CA ALA A 140 -12.23 -73.08 27.59
C ALA A 140 -13.33 -72.80 28.67
N TYR A 141 -14.59 -72.79 28.16
CA TYR A 141 -15.93 -72.88 28.79
C TYR A 141 -16.68 -71.68 29.41
N ALA A 142 -18.01 -71.78 29.28
CA ALA A 142 -19.15 -71.01 29.84
C ALA A 142 -20.17 -72.06 30.42
N PRO A 143 -21.39 -71.79 30.99
CA PRO A 143 -22.32 -70.67 30.76
C PRO A 143 -23.17 -70.19 31.99
N GLU A 144 -24.25 -69.42 31.73
CA GLU A 144 -25.55 -69.20 32.46
C GLU A 144 -25.65 -69.08 34.02
N GLY A 145 -26.44 -68.11 34.52
CA GLY A 145 -26.87 -68.03 35.93
C GLY A 145 -27.81 -66.86 36.30
N TYR A 146 -28.96 -67.15 36.94
CA TYR A 146 -30.10 -66.27 37.27
C TYR A 146 -29.91 -65.23 38.42
N TYR A 147 -30.66 -64.11 38.33
CA TYR A 147 -31.29 -63.27 39.38
C TYR A 147 -30.63 -62.98 40.76
N ALA A 148 -30.54 -61.67 41.11
CA ALA A 148 -30.83 -61.12 42.45
C ALA A 148 -31.10 -59.59 42.40
N GLN A 149 -31.57 -59.01 43.52
CA GLN A 149 -31.93 -57.58 43.68
C GLN A 149 -30.93 -56.80 44.58
N GLU A 150 -31.14 -55.47 44.60
CA GLU A 150 -30.88 -54.52 45.71
C GLU A 150 -29.52 -53.80 45.90
N ALA A 151 -29.67 -52.46 45.94
CA ALA A 151 -29.10 -51.50 46.90
C ALA A 151 -27.60 -51.09 46.89
N TYR A 152 -27.40 -49.80 46.58
CA TYR A 152 -26.50 -48.84 47.28
C TYR A 152 -25.02 -49.21 47.50
N SER A 153 -24.14 -48.72 46.61
CA SER A 153 -23.10 -47.69 46.89
C SER A 153 -21.87 -47.83 45.98
N PRO A 154 -21.51 -46.81 45.17
CA PRO A 154 -20.25 -46.78 44.44
C PRO A 154 -19.22 -45.87 45.13
N GLU A 155 -18.22 -46.46 45.77
CA GLU A 155 -16.97 -45.78 46.09
C GLU A 155 -15.95 -45.96 44.94
N LEU A 156 -14.98 -45.03 44.86
CA LEU A 156 -13.70 -45.20 44.16
C LEU A 156 -13.73 -45.55 42.65
N PHE A 157 -13.98 -44.52 41.83
CA PHE A 157 -13.18 -44.34 40.61
C PHE A 157 -12.10 -43.27 40.88
N PRO A 158 -10.85 -43.45 40.44
CA PRO A 158 -9.86 -42.37 40.50
C PRO A 158 -10.25 -41.24 39.53
N PRO A 159 -10.01 -39.96 39.87
CA PRO A 159 -10.29 -38.87 38.96
C PRO A 159 -9.44 -39.02 37.69
N LEU A 160 -10.10 -38.96 36.52
CA LEU A 160 -9.42 -38.90 35.24
C LEU A 160 -8.54 -37.65 35.21
N ALA A 161 -7.22 -37.84 35.12
CA ALA A 161 -6.28 -36.75 34.98
C ALA A 161 -6.63 -35.93 33.73
N VAL A 162 -7.02 -34.67 33.93
CA VAL A 162 -7.25 -33.72 32.84
C VAL A 162 -5.93 -33.55 32.10
N GLN A 163 -5.84 -34.11 30.89
CA GLN A 163 -4.62 -33.99 30.12
C GLN A 163 -4.40 -32.52 29.73
N PRO A 164 -3.15 -32.02 29.79
CA PRO A 164 -2.86 -30.66 29.37
C PRO A 164 -3.27 -30.48 27.91
N VAL A 165 -3.92 -29.35 27.59
CA VAL A 165 -4.25 -28.98 26.22
C VAL A 165 -2.97 -29.02 25.38
N GLU A 166 -2.97 -29.76 24.27
CA GLU A 166 -1.73 -30.16 23.60
C GLU A 166 -0.92 -28.98 23.05
N SER A 167 0.05 -28.50 23.84
CA SER A 167 1.22 -27.69 23.39
C SER A 167 2.09 -28.42 22.35
N GLY A 168 1.70 -29.65 21.97
CA GLY A 168 2.45 -30.57 21.15
C GLY A 168 2.87 -30.01 19.79
N ASP A 169 2.12 -29.09 19.16
CA ASP A 169 2.57 -28.48 17.90
C ASP A 169 3.71 -27.47 18.08
N ILE A 170 3.73 -26.73 19.20
CA ILE A 170 4.87 -25.86 19.55
C ILE A 170 6.09 -26.73 19.90
N GLU A 171 5.91 -27.79 20.69
CA GLU A 171 6.97 -28.73 21.05
C GLU A 171 7.52 -29.49 19.84
N ARG A 172 6.64 -30.03 18.98
CA ARG A 172 6.98 -30.66 17.70
C ARG A 172 7.76 -29.68 16.82
N ARG A 173 7.39 -28.40 16.76
CA ARG A 173 8.11 -27.40 15.96
C ARG A 173 9.47 -27.04 16.56
N VAL A 174 9.60 -26.85 17.87
CA VAL A 174 10.89 -26.59 18.55
C VAL A 174 11.84 -27.78 18.40
N GLY A 175 11.36 -29.01 18.60
CA GLY A 175 12.12 -30.23 18.37
C GLY A 175 12.54 -30.40 16.90
N TRP A 176 11.64 -30.08 15.96
CA TRP A 176 11.97 -30.09 14.53
C TRP A 176 13.06 -29.07 14.19
N LEU A 177 13.00 -27.85 14.72
CA LEU A 177 14.03 -26.82 14.51
C LEU A 177 15.40 -27.30 15.02
N ASN A 178 15.46 -27.84 16.24
CA ASN A 178 16.69 -28.39 16.81
C ASN A 178 17.29 -29.57 16.02
N ALA A 179 16.47 -30.28 15.23
CA ALA A 179 16.89 -31.43 14.43
C ALA A 179 17.17 -31.11 12.95
N ASN A 180 16.60 -30.03 12.40
CA ASN A 180 16.62 -29.74 10.95
C ASN A 180 17.25 -28.39 10.57
N VAL A 181 17.41 -27.46 11.52
CA VAL A 181 17.97 -26.13 11.29
C VAL A 181 19.32 -25.98 11.97
N GLN A 182 20.30 -25.41 11.28
CA GLN A 182 21.62 -25.09 11.83
C GLN A 182 21.53 -23.82 12.70
N LEU A 183 20.98 -23.99 13.90
CA LEU A 183 21.02 -23.02 14.99
C LEU A 183 22.42 -23.01 15.62
N GLN A 184 22.92 -21.86 16.07
CA GLN A 184 24.24 -21.78 16.73
C GLN A 184 24.29 -22.51 18.08
N GLU A 185 23.15 -22.58 18.78
CA GLU A 185 22.90 -23.42 19.95
C GLU A 185 21.50 -24.06 19.83
N GLN A 186 21.22 -25.18 20.50
CA GLN A 186 19.87 -25.76 20.47
C GLN A 186 18.88 -24.93 21.33
N LEU A 187 17.63 -24.82 20.88
CA LEU A 187 16.54 -24.22 21.66
C LEU A 187 16.27 -25.06 22.91
N ILE A 188 16.35 -24.44 24.09
CA ILE A 188 15.96 -25.07 25.35
C ILE A 188 14.43 -25.05 25.45
N SER A 189 13.79 -26.16 25.05
CA SER A 189 12.33 -26.32 24.99
C SER A 189 11.64 -25.89 26.29
N GLU A 190 12.14 -26.35 27.44
CA GLU A 190 11.66 -26.02 28.80
C GLU A 190 11.50 -24.51 29.06
N LYS A 191 12.37 -23.67 28.46
CA LYS A 191 12.36 -22.21 28.63
C LYS A 191 11.55 -21.49 27.55
N VAL A 192 11.39 -22.12 26.40
CA VAL A 192 10.84 -21.52 25.18
C VAL A 192 9.34 -21.84 25.04
N VAL A 193 8.95 -23.10 25.22
CA VAL A 193 7.58 -23.58 24.99
C VAL A 193 6.55 -22.87 25.88
N PRO A 194 6.75 -22.68 27.21
CA PRO A 194 5.76 -22.00 28.05
C PRO A 194 5.51 -20.54 27.65
N LEU A 195 6.53 -19.85 27.14
CA LEU A 195 6.43 -18.45 26.69
C LEU A 195 5.84 -18.32 25.28
N LEU A 196 5.90 -19.39 24.48
CA LEU A 196 5.21 -19.47 23.18
C LEU A 196 3.74 -19.87 23.34
N ALA A 197 3.41 -20.76 24.28
CA ALA A 197 2.03 -21.11 24.60
C ALA A 197 1.24 -19.87 25.10
N SER A 198 1.84 -19.01 25.93
CA SER A 198 1.17 -17.81 26.48
C SER A 198 0.95 -16.65 25.50
N ILE A 199 1.28 -16.82 24.21
CA ILE A 199 0.94 -15.89 23.11
C ILE A 199 0.04 -16.52 22.04
N GLY A 200 -0.25 -17.82 22.14
CA GLY A 200 -1.06 -18.57 21.20
C GLY A 200 -0.30 -19.06 19.96
N ASP A 201 -0.70 -20.23 19.46
CA ASP A 201 0.03 -21.03 18.47
C ASP A 201 0.38 -20.28 17.19
N HIS A 202 -0.49 -19.38 16.73
CA HIS A 202 -0.26 -18.63 15.49
C HIS A 202 0.94 -17.67 15.61
N GLU A 203 1.00 -16.86 16.68
CA GLU A 203 2.09 -15.92 16.90
C GLU A 203 3.37 -16.68 17.32
N ALA A 204 3.23 -17.78 18.05
CA ALA A 204 4.32 -18.71 18.34
C ALA A 204 4.95 -19.28 17.06
N MET A 205 4.15 -19.79 16.13
CA MET A 205 4.63 -20.30 14.84
C MET A 205 5.26 -19.20 13.97
N LEU A 206 4.73 -17.96 14.01
CA LEU A 206 5.36 -16.82 13.34
C LEU A 206 6.73 -16.46 13.93
N ILE A 207 6.92 -16.57 15.25
CA ILE A 207 8.21 -16.34 15.90
C ILE A 207 9.20 -17.47 15.59
N LEU A 208 8.76 -18.74 15.68
CA LEU A 208 9.59 -19.89 15.35
C LEU A 208 10.00 -19.90 13.87
N LYS A 209 9.13 -19.46 12.96
CA LYS A 209 9.46 -19.27 11.54
C LYS A 209 10.45 -18.11 11.33
N LYS A 210 10.30 -16.99 12.05
CA LYS A 210 11.30 -15.90 11.99
C LYS A 210 12.66 -16.33 12.53
N LEU A 211 12.72 -17.24 13.51
CA LEU A 211 14.00 -17.82 13.95
C LEU A 211 14.61 -18.70 12.85
N GLU A 212 13.84 -19.58 12.23
CA GLU A 212 14.24 -20.42 11.09
C GLU A 212 14.81 -19.58 9.94
N GLU A 213 14.12 -18.48 9.57
CA GLU A 213 14.54 -17.54 8.53
C GLU A 213 15.85 -16.78 8.87
N ASN A 214 16.25 -16.69 10.15
CA ASN A 214 17.42 -15.90 10.61
C ASN A 214 18.45 -16.75 11.40
N SER A 215 18.36 -18.08 11.34
CA SER A 215 19.06 -19.00 12.27
C SER A 215 20.58 -18.88 12.28
N ALA A 216 21.17 -18.50 11.14
CA ALA A 216 22.60 -18.31 10.97
C ALA A 216 23.13 -17.04 11.66
N GLU A 217 22.30 -15.98 11.78
CA GLU A 217 22.70 -14.71 12.41
C GLU A 217 22.46 -14.71 13.93
N VAL A 218 21.49 -15.50 14.40
CA VAL A 218 21.06 -15.53 15.80
C VAL A 218 21.99 -16.39 16.64
N ARG A 219 22.93 -15.72 17.34
CA ARG A 219 23.92 -16.35 18.22
C ARG A 219 23.36 -17.02 19.47
N ASP A 220 22.31 -16.45 20.08
CA ASP A 220 21.55 -17.08 21.15
C ASP A 220 20.08 -17.24 20.69
N PRO A 221 19.72 -18.40 20.10
CA PRO A 221 18.37 -18.64 19.61
C PRO A 221 17.36 -18.80 20.75
N THR A 222 17.77 -19.29 21.92
CA THR A 222 16.89 -19.43 23.09
C THR A 222 16.50 -18.05 23.62
N GLY A 223 17.47 -17.17 23.89
CA GLY A 223 17.23 -15.79 24.32
C GLY A 223 16.51 -14.94 23.27
N TRP A 224 16.79 -15.16 21.97
CA TRP A 224 16.08 -14.48 20.88
C TRP A 224 14.59 -14.82 20.86
N VAL A 225 14.22 -16.11 20.96
CA VAL A 225 12.81 -16.52 21.00
C VAL A 225 12.13 -16.02 22.27
N ILE A 226 12.79 -16.09 23.43
CA ILE A 226 12.28 -15.54 24.70
C ILE A 226 12.00 -14.04 24.56
N ALA A 227 12.91 -13.28 23.95
CA ALA A 227 12.75 -11.84 23.72
C ALA A 227 11.69 -11.51 22.65
N ALA A 228 11.51 -12.35 21.63
CA ALA A 228 10.43 -12.23 20.67
C ALA A 228 9.05 -12.51 21.30
N ALA A 229 8.91 -13.62 22.03
CA ALA A 229 7.68 -14.02 22.69
C ALA A 229 7.21 -12.99 23.72
N ARG A 230 8.12 -12.47 24.56
CA ARG A 230 7.79 -11.38 25.51
C ARG A 230 7.32 -10.09 24.81
N ARG A 231 7.85 -9.76 23.63
CA ARG A 231 7.39 -8.60 22.84
C ARG A 231 5.99 -8.84 22.25
N ALA A 232 5.72 -10.03 21.73
CA ALA A 232 4.39 -10.42 21.26
C ALA A 232 3.35 -10.41 22.39
N HIS A 233 3.67 -10.98 23.56
CA HIS A 233 2.81 -10.98 24.73
C HIS A 233 2.46 -9.56 25.19
N ASN A 234 3.46 -8.67 25.28
CA ASN A 234 3.25 -7.26 25.62
C ASN A 234 2.37 -6.53 24.59
N HIS A 235 2.53 -6.83 23.29
CA HIS A 235 1.69 -6.25 22.23
C HIS A 235 0.24 -6.75 22.31
N LEU A 236 0.03 -8.04 22.60
CA LEU A 236 -1.30 -8.62 22.82
C LEU A 236 -1.99 -8.00 24.05
N ALA A 237 -1.26 -7.83 25.15
CA ALA A 237 -1.75 -7.17 26.35
C ALA A 237 -2.12 -5.70 26.10
N GLN A 238 -1.31 -4.95 25.34
CA GLN A 238 -1.62 -3.58 24.92
C GLN A 238 -2.83 -3.50 23.99
N ALA A 239 -2.98 -4.44 23.05
CA ALA A 239 -4.14 -4.50 22.16
C ALA A 239 -5.43 -4.78 22.93
N ASN A 240 -5.39 -5.70 23.91
CA ASN A 240 -6.53 -6.01 24.78
C ASN A 240 -6.89 -4.81 25.66
N ALA A 241 -5.92 -4.17 26.32
CA ALA A 241 -6.16 -2.97 27.13
C ALA A 241 -6.71 -1.80 26.29
N ALA A 242 -6.28 -1.65 25.03
CA ALA A 242 -6.82 -0.66 24.10
C ALA A 242 -8.26 -1.00 23.65
N ALA A 243 -8.60 -2.29 23.51
CA ALA A 243 -9.96 -2.73 23.22
C ALA A 243 -10.90 -2.51 24.42
N GLU A 244 -10.47 -2.86 25.64
CA GLU A 244 -11.20 -2.58 26.88
C GLU A 244 -11.43 -1.07 27.07
N ALA A 245 -10.40 -0.24 26.87
CA ALA A 245 -10.51 1.22 26.94
C ALA A 245 -11.46 1.78 25.88
N ALA A 246 -11.47 1.23 24.66
CA ALA A 246 -12.41 1.62 23.61
C ALA A 246 -13.87 1.21 23.94
N GLN A 247 -14.06 0.04 24.56
CA GLN A 247 -15.37 -0.43 24.99
C GLN A 247 -15.91 0.38 26.17
N ALA A 248 -15.07 0.72 27.15
CA ALA A 248 -15.43 1.63 28.25
C ALA A 248 -15.75 3.05 27.75
N ALA A 249 -15.01 3.55 26.74
CA ALA A 249 -15.30 4.84 26.12
C ALA A 249 -16.63 4.83 25.36
N ALA A 250 -16.99 3.73 24.68
CA ALA A 250 -18.29 3.57 24.03
C ALA A 250 -19.44 3.56 25.06
N TRP A 251 -19.30 2.77 26.13
CA TRP A 251 -20.28 2.70 27.23
C TRP A 251 -20.53 4.07 27.88
N ASN A 252 -19.46 4.81 28.19
CA ASN A 252 -19.58 6.15 28.76
C ASN A 252 -20.21 7.17 27.80
N ALA A 253 -20.00 7.03 26.48
CA ALA A 253 -20.65 7.90 25.49
C ALA A 253 -22.16 7.62 25.39
N GLU A 254 -22.57 6.36 25.47
CA GLU A 254 -23.98 5.94 25.46
C GLU A 254 -24.72 6.41 26.72
N TYR A 255 -24.13 6.22 27.90
CA TYR A 255 -24.68 6.73 29.16
C TYR A 255 -24.79 8.27 29.18
N SER A 256 -23.79 8.96 28.61
CA SER A 256 -23.80 10.43 28.50
C SER A 256 -24.86 10.97 27.55
N ALA A 257 -25.23 10.20 26.51
CA ALA A 257 -26.28 10.59 25.58
C ALA A 257 -27.68 10.54 26.21
N GLY A 258 -27.95 9.54 27.07
CA GLY A 258 -29.22 9.40 27.77
C GLY A 258 -29.54 10.58 28.70
N ALA A 259 -28.53 11.11 29.41
CA ALA A 259 -28.69 12.21 30.34
C ALA A 259 -29.17 13.53 29.68
N ALA A 260 -28.90 13.73 28.39
CA ALA A 260 -29.29 14.95 27.67
C ALA A 260 -30.75 14.97 27.19
N ALA A 261 -31.46 13.83 27.21
CA ALA A 261 -32.81 13.70 26.65
C ALA A 261 -33.95 14.06 27.64
N ALA A 262 -33.65 14.21 28.93
CA ALA A 262 -34.67 14.21 30.00
C ALA A 262 -35.29 15.58 30.34
N THR A 263 -34.87 16.67 29.71
CA THR A 263 -35.15 18.06 30.19
C THR A 263 -35.95 18.94 29.22
N ALA A 264 -36.59 18.38 28.19
CA ALA A 264 -37.34 19.15 27.19
C ALA A 264 -38.75 18.58 26.91
N SER A 265 -39.72 18.91 27.77
CA SER A 265 -41.15 18.68 27.48
C SER A 265 -42.04 19.72 28.16
N LEU A 266 -42.78 20.51 27.37
CA LEU A 266 -44.19 20.94 27.51
C LEU A 266 -44.50 22.05 26.47
N PRO A 267 -45.78 22.28 26.07
CA PRO A 267 -46.11 22.98 24.82
C PRO A 267 -46.59 24.43 24.99
N ASN A 268 -46.53 25.23 23.91
CA ASN A 268 -47.44 26.36 23.70
C ASN A 268 -47.66 26.63 22.18
N SER A 269 -48.40 27.70 21.86
CA SER A 269 -49.37 27.76 20.76
C SER A 269 -49.07 28.76 19.64
N GLN A 270 -50.02 28.91 18.71
CA GLN A 270 -49.94 29.64 17.43
C GLN A 270 -49.72 31.15 17.58
N VAL A 271 -49.09 31.79 16.57
CA VAL A 271 -49.58 33.02 15.90
C VAL A 271 -48.98 33.08 14.47
N ARG A 272 -49.68 33.72 13.51
CA ARG A 272 -49.20 33.95 12.13
C ARG A 272 -48.20 35.10 12.03
N GLY A 273 -47.21 34.98 11.15
CA GLY A 273 -46.39 36.12 10.66
C GLY A 273 -45.67 35.79 9.35
N VAL A 274 -45.85 36.62 8.31
CA VAL A 274 -45.24 36.41 6.98
C VAL A 274 -44.19 37.49 6.72
N ILE A 275 -42.90 37.10 6.72
CA ILE A 275 -41.79 37.90 6.20
C ILE A 275 -40.87 36.95 5.40
N ARG A 276 -40.43 37.39 4.21
CA ARG A 276 -39.46 36.66 3.38
C ARG A 276 -38.04 37.02 3.79
N THR A 277 -37.23 36.05 4.21
CA THR A 277 -35.77 36.19 4.37
C THR A 277 -35.02 34.98 3.79
N ILE A 278 -33.72 35.16 3.55
CA ILE A 278 -32.88 34.30 2.70
C ILE A 278 -32.22 33.18 3.54
N PRO A 279 -32.16 31.92 3.05
CA PRO A 279 -31.65 30.79 3.84
C PRO A 279 -30.11 30.78 3.98
N PRO A 280 -29.56 30.58 5.19
CA PRO A 280 -28.12 30.52 5.42
C PRO A 280 -27.55 29.10 5.17
N SER A 281 -26.92 28.90 4.01
CA SER A 281 -26.26 27.62 3.65
C SER A 281 -24.92 27.41 4.38
N ARG A 282 -24.93 26.98 5.66
CA ARG A 282 -23.68 26.66 6.39
C ARG A 282 -23.78 25.61 7.52
N ALA A 283 -24.48 24.49 7.30
CA ALA A 283 -24.59 23.39 8.30
C ALA A 283 -23.85 22.07 7.93
N ALA A 284 -23.59 21.79 6.65
CA ALA A 284 -23.13 20.47 6.19
C ALA A 284 -21.67 20.10 6.52
N SER A 285 -20.84 21.04 6.98
CA SER A 285 -19.37 20.87 7.02
C SER A 285 -18.83 19.97 8.14
N VAL A 286 -19.60 19.71 9.20
CA VAL A 286 -19.09 19.03 10.40
C VAL A 286 -18.99 17.50 10.20
N ALA A 287 -19.96 16.89 9.50
CA ALA A 287 -20.05 15.44 9.37
C ALA A 287 -18.88 14.81 8.58
N GLY A 288 -18.33 15.51 7.59
CA GLY A 288 -17.21 15.02 6.78
C GLY A 288 -15.90 14.87 7.57
N SER A 289 -15.70 15.68 8.61
CA SER A 289 -14.48 15.69 9.42
C SER A 289 -14.23 14.34 10.12
N ALA A 290 -15.28 13.74 10.70
CA ALA A 290 -15.18 12.48 11.43
C ALA A 290 -14.80 11.28 10.54
N VAL A 291 -15.30 11.23 9.30
CA VAL A 291 -14.96 10.18 8.33
C VAL A 291 -13.48 10.31 7.92
N LEU A 292 -13.05 11.53 7.62
CA LEU A 292 -11.69 11.87 7.22
C LEU A 292 -10.68 11.52 8.33
N MET A 293 -10.98 11.91 9.57
CA MET A 293 -10.14 11.62 10.74
C MET A 293 -10.01 10.11 11.02
N ASN A 294 -11.09 9.33 10.82
CA ASN A 294 -11.05 7.87 10.92
C ASN A 294 -10.18 7.22 9.85
N GLN A 295 -10.16 7.73 8.62
CA GLN A 295 -9.29 7.23 7.55
C GLN A 295 -7.81 7.55 7.83
N ILE A 296 -7.50 8.75 8.36
CA ILE A 296 -6.14 9.08 8.81
C ILE A 296 -5.72 8.16 9.96
N LYS A 297 -6.59 7.92 10.96
CA LYS A 297 -6.32 7.00 12.08
C LYS A 297 -5.99 5.59 11.60
N LYS A 298 -6.74 5.07 10.60
CA LYS A 298 -6.46 3.78 9.96
C LYS A 298 -5.10 3.75 9.25
N ARG A 299 -4.71 4.79 8.51
CA ARG A 299 -3.39 4.83 7.84
C ARG A 299 -2.24 4.94 8.86
N VAL A 300 -2.39 5.73 9.91
CA VAL A 300 -1.38 5.84 10.99
C VAL A 300 -1.23 4.49 11.72
N GLY A 301 -2.33 3.82 12.07
CA GLY A 301 -2.28 2.47 12.64
C GLY A 301 -1.61 1.44 11.72
N TRP A 302 -1.91 1.50 10.41
CA TRP A 302 -1.25 0.63 9.42
C TRP A 302 0.27 0.90 9.36
N LEU A 303 0.70 2.15 9.33
CA LEU A 303 2.13 2.51 9.31
C LEU A 303 2.85 1.99 10.55
N ASN A 304 2.27 2.18 11.74
CA ASN A 304 2.84 1.70 13.00
C ASN A 304 2.96 0.17 13.07
N ALA A 305 2.16 -0.58 12.31
CA ALA A 305 2.17 -2.05 12.30
C ALA A 305 2.98 -2.67 11.14
N ASN A 306 3.15 -1.96 10.01
CA ASN A 306 3.72 -2.52 8.77
C ASN A 306 5.05 -1.88 8.37
N VAL A 307 5.44 -0.74 8.95
CA VAL A 307 6.65 0.00 8.58
C VAL A 307 7.61 0.02 9.78
N GLN A 308 8.90 -0.20 9.51
CA GLN A 308 9.98 -0.16 10.51
C GLN A 308 10.30 1.29 10.94
N LEU A 309 9.33 1.92 11.61
CA LEU A 309 9.48 3.21 12.27
C LEU A 309 10.27 3.03 13.58
N LYS A 310 11.19 3.94 13.88
CA LYS A 310 11.99 3.88 15.12
C LYS A 310 11.15 4.04 16.39
N GLU A 311 10.07 4.81 16.30
CA GLU A 311 9.01 4.92 17.31
C GLU A 311 7.64 4.91 16.60
N PRO A 312 6.55 4.41 17.23
CA PRO A 312 5.22 4.48 16.65
C PRO A 312 4.71 5.94 16.59
N ILE A 313 4.04 6.30 15.50
CA ILE A 313 3.40 7.62 15.34
C ILE A 313 2.22 7.73 16.32
N VAL A 314 2.33 8.64 17.29
CA VAL A 314 1.28 8.88 18.29
C VAL A 314 0.14 9.68 17.66
N PHE A 315 -0.95 8.99 17.29
CA PHE A 315 -2.06 9.59 16.54
C PHE A 315 -2.61 10.88 17.17
N ASP A 316 -2.79 10.93 18.48
CA ASP A 316 -3.45 12.07 19.14
C ASP A 316 -2.63 13.37 19.07
N LYS A 317 -1.30 13.26 18.90
CA LYS A 317 -0.40 14.41 18.67
C LYS A 317 -0.43 14.93 17.23
N VAL A 318 -0.95 14.15 16.27
CA VAL A 318 -0.88 14.45 14.83
C VAL A 318 -2.24 14.50 14.13
N GLY A 319 -3.27 13.84 14.64
CA GLY A 319 -4.55 13.63 13.96
C GLY A 319 -5.32 14.92 13.71
N SER A 320 -5.29 15.87 14.65
CA SER A 320 -5.84 17.22 14.49
C SER A 320 -5.09 18.02 13.42
N LEU A 321 -3.75 17.98 13.44
CA LEU A 321 -2.88 18.66 12.47
C LEU A 321 -3.06 18.08 11.06
N LEU A 322 -3.17 16.75 10.93
CA LEU A 322 -3.42 16.06 9.68
C LEU A 322 -4.85 16.29 9.16
N SER A 323 -5.84 16.42 10.05
CA SER A 323 -7.19 16.81 9.63
C SER A 323 -7.24 18.25 9.13
N ALA A 324 -6.44 19.16 9.71
CA ALA A 324 -6.40 20.57 9.33
C ALA A 324 -5.78 20.84 7.94
N VAL A 325 -4.87 19.98 7.46
CA VAL A 325 -4.33 20.05 6.08
C VAL A 325 -5.23 19.38 5.04
N GLY A 326 -6.26 18.67 5.47
CA GLY A 326 -7.14 17.89 4.61
C GLY A 326 -6.51 16.59 4.08
N TYR A 327 -7.38 15.68 3.65
CA TYR A 327 -7.07 14.28 3.41
C TYR A 327 -5.87 14.03 2.48
N ARG A 328 -5.82 14.74 1.33
CA ARG A 328 -4.78 14.53 0.32
C ARG A 328 -3.39 14.89 0.86
N GLN A 329 -3.23 16.07 1.46
CA GLN A 329 -1.96 16.49 2.05
C GLN A 329 -1.58 15.60 3.24
N ALA A 330 -2.55 15.17 4.06
CA ALA A 330 -2.31 14.22 5.14
C ALA A 330 -1.73 12.89 4.64
N MET A 331 -2.28 12.33 3.55
CA MET A 331 -1.78 11.08 2.97
C MET A 331 -0.43 11.25 2.27
N GLU A 332 -0.18 12.39 1.60
CA GLU A 332 1.13 12.73 1.04
C GLU A 332 2.20 12.86 2.16
N ILE A 333 1.88 13.49 3.29
CA ILE A 333 2.77 13.59 4.47
C ILE A 333 3.06 12.21 5.07
N LEU A 334 2.04 11.36 5.24
CA LEU A 334 2.19 10.01 5.79
C LEU A 334 3.02 9.10 4.87
N LYS A 335 2.86 9.23 3.54
CA LYS A 335 3.71 8.54 2.54
C LYS A 335 5.17 9.00 2.61
N HIS A 336 5.44 10.28 2.84
CA HIS A 336 6.81 10.77 3.04
C HIS A 336 7.46 10.35 4.37
N VAL A 337 6.70 9.74 5.30
CA VAL A 337 7.24 9.09 6.50
C VAL A 337 7.50 7.61 6.25
N GLU A 338 6.60 6.93 5.54
CA GLU A 338 6.78 5.57 5.02
C GLU A 338 8.07 5.45 4.19
N GLU A 339 8.27 6.32 3.21
CA GLU A 339 9.47 6.37 2.36
C GLU A 339 10.78 6.70 3.10
N LYS A 340 10.69 7.22 4.33
CA LYS A 340 11.85 7.70 5.11
C LYS A 340 12.03 7.02 6.46
N ALA A 341 11.19 6.04 6.80
CA ALA A 341 11.11 5.37 8.08
C ALA A 341 12.47 5.05 8.75
N PRO A 342 13.46 4.41 8.09
CA PRO A 342 14.76 4.12 8.73
C PRO A 342 15.59 5.36 9.06
N THR A 343 15.32 6.50 8.43
CA THR A 343 16.07 7.77 8.64
C THR A 343 15.42 8.72 9.65
N VAL A 344 14.14 8.52 9.98
CA VAL A 344 13.37 9.45 10.84
C VAL A 344 13.41 8.97 12.29
N ASN A 345 14.12 9.71 13.14
CA ASN A 345 14.28 9.37 14.56
C ASN A 345 12.98 9.52 15.37
N ASP A 346 12.27 10.66 15.22
CA ASP A 346 10.92 10.86 15.77
C ASP A 346 9.93 11.09 14.60
N PRO A 347 9.17 10.06 14.19
CA PRO A 347 8.18 10.20 13.13
C PRO A 347 6.94 10.96 13.59
N THR A 348 6.62 11.01 14.89
CA THR A 348 5.52 11.83 15.41
C THR A 348 5.82 13.32 15.22
N ALA A 349 7.01 13.78 15.59
CA ALA A 349 7.44 15.16 15.36
C ALA A 349 7.61 15.48 13.87
N TYR A 350 8.10 14.55 13.05
CA TYR A 350 8.18 14.74 11.59
C TYR A 350 6.78 14.97 10.99
N VAL A 351 5.80 14.11 11.29
CA VAL A 351 4.41 14.28 10.85
C VAL A 351 3.84 15.60 11.34
N ALA A 352 3.99 15.91 12.64
CA ALA A 352 3.45 17.14 13.23
C ALA A 352 4.09 18.41 12.63
N HIS A 353 5.39 18.38 12.31
CA HIS A 353 6.08 19.48 11.64
C HIS A 353 5.64 19.64 10.17
N ALA A 354 5.55 18.54 9.42
CA ALA A 354 5.10 18.56 8.03
C ALA A 354 3.64 19.05 7.90
N ALA A 355 2.75 18.58 8.79
CA ALA A 355 1.35 19.01 8.83
C ALA A 355 1.22 20.50 9.20
N ARG A 356 1.94 20.98 10.23
CA ARG A 356 1.95 22.42 10.55
C ARG A 356 2.48 23.28 9.41
N LYS A 357 3.51 22.83 8.69
CA LYS A 357 4.07 23.55 7.53
C LYS A 357 3.08 23.65 6.38
N ALA A 358 2.37 22.58 6.06
CA ALA A 358 1.35 22.58 5.01
C ALA A 358 0.11 23.42 5.42
N ALA A 359 -0.33 23.34 6.69
CA ALA A 359 -1.44 24.12 7.22
C ALA A 359 -1.17 25.63 7.23
N ALA A 360 0.09 26.05 7.44
CA ALA A 360 0.51 27.45 7.44
C ALA A 360 0.57 28.09 6.03
N GLY A 361 -0.07 27.51 5.01
CA GLY A 361 -0.01 27.98 3.62
C GLY A 361 1.37 27.81 2.97
N GLY A 362 2.31 27.13 3.62
CA GLY A 362 3.67 26.86 3.14
C GLY A 362 3.67 25.82 2.02
N ALA A 363 3.15 26.23 0.86
CA ALA A 363 2.71 25.40 -0.27
C ALA A 363 3.60 24.19 -0.56
N TYR A 364 3.20 23.05 0.00
CA TYR A 364 3.80 21.76 -0.29
C TYR A 364 2.96 21.08 -1.38
N SER A 365 3.27 21.35 -2.65
CA SER A 365 2.58 20.72 -3.79
C SER A 365 3.44 20.64 -5.04
N PRO A 366 3.67 19.43 -5.57
CA PRO A 366 3.98 19.21 -6.98
C PRO A 366 2.68 18.93 -7.75
N GLY A 367 2.18 19.94 -8.48
CA GLY A 367 1.30 19.72 -9.64
C GLY A 367 -0.22 19.82 -9.44
N ILE A 368 -0.79 20.75 -10.21
CA ILE A 368 -2.19 20.81 -10.68
C ILE A 368 -3.27 21.05 -9.62
N ALA A 369 -3.77 22.31 -9.62
CA ALA A 369 -5.15 22.64 -9.29
C ALA A 369 -5.60 23.81 -10.19
N ALA A 370 -6.73 23.67 -10.88
CA ALA A 370 -7.30 24.70 -11.75
C ALA A 370 -8.83 24.75 -11.60
N HIS A 371 -9.30 25.38 -10.51
CA HIS A 371 -10.66 25.94 -10.38
C HIS A 371 -10.79 26.71 -9.05
N ALA A 372 -10.39 27.99 -9.04
CA ALA A 372 -10.53 28.87 -7.85
C ALA A 372 -10.58 30.37 -8.23
N ALA A 373 -11.31 30.72 -9.30
CA ALA A 373 -11.26 32.05 -9.94
C ALA A 373 -12.64 32.73 -10.12
N HIS A 374 -13.57 32.54 -9.17
CA HIS A 374 -14.91 33.17 -9.26
C HIS A 374 -15.53 33.59 -7.91
N GLN A 375 -14.73 33.77 -6.86
CA GLN A 375 -15.22 34.15 -5.52
C GLN A 375 -14.28 35.12 -4.78
N ALA A 376 -13.52 35.94 -5.51
CA ALA A 376 -12.48 36.83 -4.96
C ALA A 376 -12.75 38.33 -5.17
N ALA A 377 -13.93 38.72 -5.65
CA ALA A 377 -14.23 40.07 -6.14
C ALA A 377 -15.12 40.93 -5.19
N GLN A 378 -15.29 40.55 -3.91
CA GLN A 378 -16.29 41.18 -3.02
C GLN A 378 -15.83 41.55 -1.60
N LEU A 379 -14.53 41.45 -1.26
CA LEU A 379 -14.02 41.76 0.10
C LEU A 379 -12.77 42.65 0.12
N ALA A 380 -12.77 43.71 -0.69
CA ALA A 380 -11.78 44.78 -0.59
C ALA A 380 -12.16 45.76 0.55
N GLY A 381 -11.87 45.40 1.82
CA GLY A 381 -12.27 46.26 2.95
C GLY A 381 -12.06 45.74 4.37
N MET A 382 -10.91 45.16 4.71
CA MET A 382 -10.51 44.92 6.12
C MET A 382 -9.01 45.24 6.35
N PRO A 383 -8.60 45.68 7.56
CA PRO A 383 -7.26 46.19 7.83
C PRO A 383 -6.20 45.09 8.00
N GLN A 384 -4.93 45.46 7.80
CA GLN A 384 -3.79 44.59 8.12
C GLN A 384 -3.72 44.28 9.61
N GLN A 385 -3.50 43.00 9.96
CA GLN A 385 -2.99 42.63 11.27
C GLN A 385 -1.46 42.71 11.28
N GLN A 386 -0.90 43.25 12.36
CA GLN A 386 0.55 43.44 12.50
C GLN A 386 1.28 42.11 12.72
N LEU A 387 2.52 42.04 12.24
CA LEU A 387 3.47 41.01 12.68
C LEU A 387 3.70 41.14 14.19
N GLY A 388 3.82 40.01 14.88
CA GLY A 388 4.07 39.97 16.33
C GLY A 388 5.40 40.62 16.71
N PRO A 389 5.56 41.03 17.99
CA PRO A 389 6.77 41.68 18.47
C PRO A 389 8.01 40.78 18.30
N PRO A 390 9.21 41.37 18.10
CA PRO A 390 10.45 40.61 18.08
C PRO A 390 10.64 39.86 19.40
N LEU A 391 11.21 38.66 19.32
CA LEU A 391 11.52 37.85 20.51
C LEU A 391 12.53 38.59 21.40
N ASP A 392 12.21 38.63 22.69
CA ASP A 392 13.12 39.07 23.75
C ASP A 392 14.47 38.33 23.65
N PRO A 393 15.61 39.04 23.57
CA PRO A 393 16.92 38.42 23.42
C PRO A 393 17.25 37.42 24.56
N ALA A 394 16.73 37.63 25.77
CA ALA A 394 16.92 36.68 26.88
C ALA A 394 16.23 35.33 26.60
N GLN A 395 15.11 35.32 25.87
CA GLN A 395 14.41 34.10 25.46
C GLN A 395 15.10 33.42 24.28
N ALA A 396 15.70 34.19 23.37
CA ALA A 396 16.55 33.65 22.31
C ALA A 396 17.81 32.98 22.89
N GLU A 397 18.43 33.61 23.87
CA GLU A 397 19.59 33.10 24.59
C GLU A 397 19.28 31.79 25.32
N GLU A 398 18.29 31.79 26.22
CA GLU A 398 17.92 30.61 27.01
C GLU A 398 17.50 29.41 26.14
N LYS A 399 16.93 29.68 24.94
CA LYS A 399 16.60 28.67 23.93
C LYS A 399 17.86 28.06 23.28
N LEU A 400 18.88 28.88 22.98
CA LEU A 400 20.18 28.40 22.49
C LEU A 400 20.90 27.59 23.58
N ARG A 401 20.89 28.08 24.83
CA ARG A 401 21.46 27.42 26.00
C ARG A 401 20.87 26.03 26.20
N LYS A 402 19.54 25.91 26.20
CA LYS A 402 18.82 24.63 26.26
C LYS A 402 19.17 23.70 25.09
N ARG A 403 19.31 24.22 23.85
CA ARG A 403 19.69 23.37 22.70
C ARG A 403 21.13 22.87 22.81
N ILE A 404 22.07 23.69 23.25
CA ILE A 404 23.48 23.31 23.42
C ILE A 404 23.65 22.27 24.54
N VAL A 405 22.97 22.46 25.68
CA VAL A 405 22.94 21.46 26.77
C VAL A 405 22.35 20.14 26.29
N TRP A 406 21.24 20.16 25.52
CA TRP A 406 20.66 18.94 24.94
C TRP A 406 21.63 18.26 23.97
N LEU A 407 22.28 19.02 23.08
CA LEU A 407 23.24 18.48 22.12
C LEU A 407 24.42 17.80 22.83
N ASN A 408 25.00 18.42 23.85
CA ASN A 408 26.08 17.83 24.65
C ASN A 408 25.69 16.55 25.41
N ALA A 409 24.39 16.35 25.68
CA ALA A 409 23.89 15.15 26.36
C ALA A 409 23.43 14.03 25.40
N ASN A 410 23.15 14.34 24.13
CA ASN A 410 22.52 13.41 23.17
C ASN A 410 23.35 13.15 21.90
N VAL A 411 24.42 13.93 21.66
CA VAL A 411 25.23 13.85 20.43
C VAL A 411 26.70 13.65 20.79
N ALA A 412 27.29 12.56 20.26
CA ALA A 412 28.68 12.20 20.49
C ALA A 412 29.65 13.08 19.66
N PHE A 413 29.93 14.29 20.14
CA PHE A 413 30.99 15.15 19.61
C PHE A 413 32.38 14.71 20.09
N ALA A 414 33.43 15.12 19.36
CA ALA A 414 34.83 14.93 19.77
C ALA A 414 35.20 15.71 21.07
N GLN A 415 34.50 16.81 21.34
CA GLN A 415 34.50 17.55 22.61
C GLN A 415 33.12 18.21 22.80
N PRO A 416 32.60 18.38 24.03
CA PRO A 416 31.33 19.06 24.24
C PRO A 416 31.41 20.54 23.83
N LEU A 417 30.34 21.06 23.21
CA LEU A 417 30.20 22.48 22.86
C LEU A 417 30.31 23.36 24.10
N ASN A 418 31.21 24.34 24.05
CA ASN A 418 31.36 25.34 25.09
C ASN A 418 30.42 26.53 24.81
N TYR A 419 29.33 26.60 25.58
CA TYR A 419 28.31 27.65 25.47
C TYR A 419 28.90 29.07 25.44
N GLU A 420 29.79 29.40 26.37
CA GLU A 420 30.37 30.75 26.52
C GLU A 420 31.18 31.18 25.28
N LYS A 421 31.78 30.23 24.55
CA LYS A 421 32.49 30.54 23.30
C LYS A 421 31.52 30.81 22.14
N VAL A 422 30.49 29.97 21.99
CA VAL A 422 29.63 29.99 20.78
C VAL A 422 28.44 30.92 20.89
N ALA A 423 27.95 31.23 22.10
CA ALA A 423 26.73 32.01 22.32
C ALA A 423 26.80 33.39 21.65
N GLY A 424 27.90 34.13 21.80
CA GLY A 424 28.07 35.46 21.20
C GLY A 424 28.01 35.48 19.66
N SER A 425 28.41 34.39 18.99
CA SER A 425 28.29 34.27 17.53
C SER A 425 26.93 33.72 17.09
N LEU A 426 26.22 32.98 17.95
CA LEU A 426 24.87 32.50 17.68
C LEU A 426 23.79 33.56 17.97
N LEU A 427 24.06 34.51 18.87
CA LEU A 427 23.19 35.64 19.18
C LEU A 427 23.35 36.83 18.22
N SER A 428 24.44 36.89 17.44
CA SER A 428 24.65 37.92 16.41
C SER A 428 24.01 37.58 15.06
N ILE A 429 23.29 36.45 14.96
CA ILE A 429 22.51 36.01 13.80
C ILE A 429 21.07 35.69 14.24
N ASP A 430 20.14 35.63 13.29
CA ASP A 430 18.73 35.35 13.59
C ASP A 430 18.56 33.98 14.32
N SER A 431 17.63 33.91 15.27
CA SER A 431 17.37 32.70 16.08
C SER A 431 17.06 31.46 15.24
N HIS A 432 16.42 31.61 14.08
CA HIS A 432 16.20 30.51 13.14
C HIS A 432 17.51 30.03 12.50
N ASP A 433 18.40 30.95 12.12
CA ASP A 433 19.69 30.60 11.52
C ASP A 433 20.70 30.06 12.54
N ALA A 434 20.68 30.55 13.78
CA ALA A 434 21.42 29.97 14.90
C ALA A 434 21.01 28.50 15.16
N MET A 435 19.70 28.22 15.17
CA MET A 435 19.18 26.85 15.28
C MET A 435 19.50 26.00 14.04
N SER A 436 19.57 26.61 12.84
CA SER A 436 20.00 25.94 11.60
C SER A 436 21.49 25.55 11.62
N VAL A 437 22.35 26.42 12.17
CA VAL A 437 23.78 26.12 12.42
C VAL A 437 23.93 24.96 13.40
N LEU A 438 23.25 25.01 14.56
CA LEU A 438 23.30 23.94 15.56
C LEU A 438 22.78 22.60 15.01
N LYS A 439 21.72 22.59 14.19
CA LYS A 439 21.21 21.37 13.55
C LYS A 439 22.17 20.80 12.50
N LYS A 440 22.88 21.64 11.75
CA LYS A 440 23.90 21.17 10.81
C LYS A 440 25.12 20.57 11.53
N LEU A 441 25.48 21.08 12.71
CA LEU A 441 26.53 20.46 13.52
C LEU A 441 26.11 19.06 13.98
N GLU A 442 24.89 18.91 14.50
CA GLU A 442 24.27 17.62 14.87
C GLU A 442 24.30 16.62 13.70
N GLU A 443 23.93 17.04 12.49
CA GLU A 443 23.99 16.23 11.27
C GLU A 443 25.42 15.84 10.83
N ASN A 444 26.46 16.51 11.32
CA ASN A 444 27.86 16.29 10.94
C ASN A 444 28.77 15.84 12.11
N ALA A 445 28.19 15.57 13.30
CA ALA A 445 28.91 15.47 14.57
C ALA A 445 30.10 14.48 14.57
N THR A 446 29.97 13.35 13.88
CA THR A 446 31.01 12.31 13.76
C THR A 446 32.21 12.73 12.90
N THR A 447 32.08 13.79 12.10
CA THR A 447 33.14 14.29 11.21
C THR A 447 33.86 15.52 11.76
N VAL A 448 33.23 16.24 12.70
CA VAL A 448 33.69 17.53 13.18
C VAL A 448 34.61 17.35 14.40
N ARG A 449 35.92 17.50 14.19
CA ARG A 449 36.93 17.41 15.26
C ARG A 449 36.85 18.54 16.29
N ASP A 450 36.43 19.74 15.87
CA ASP A 450 36.22 20.88 16.76
C ASP A 450 34.83 21.50 16.50
N PRO A 451 33.82 21.20 17.35
CA PRO A 451 32.48 21.74 17.20
C PRO A 451 32.38 23.23 17.57
N ASP A 452 33.23 23.73 18.48
CA ASP A 452 33.27 25.16 18.82
C ASP A 452 33.70 25.97 17.60
N GLY A 453 34.87 25.64 17.04
CA GLY A 453 35.41 26.28 15.83
C GLY A 453 34.51 26.12 14.60
N TRP A 454 33.82 24.97 14.46
CA TRP A 454 32.84 24.76 13.40
C TRP A 454 31.63 25.70 13.54
N VAL A 455 31.05 25.81 14.74
CA VAL A 455 29.89 26.69 14.99
C VAL A 455 30.27 28.16 14.82
N LEU A 456 31.42 28.59 15.34
CA LEU A 456 31.95 29.94 15.14
C LEU A 456 32.11 30.27 13.65
N THR A 457 32.69 29.35 12.88
CA THR A 457 32.88 29.52 11.42
C THR A 457 31.54 29.56 10.67
N ALA A 458 30.59 28.70 11.02
CA ALA A 458 29.28 28.62 10.37
C ALA A 458 28.41 29.84 10.69
N ALA A 459 28.41 30.31 11.94
CA ALA A 459 27.69 31.50 12.37
C ALA A 459 28.31 32.79 11.80
N GLY A 460 29.64 32.91 11.79
CA GLY A 460 30.33 34.05 11.16
C GLY A 460 30.03 34.20 9.67
N ARG A 461 29.89 33.08 8.93
CA ARG A 461 29.41 33.11 7.53
C ARG A 461 27.96 33.59 7.43
N ARG A 462 27.07 33.15 8.34
CA ARG A 462 25.69 33.64 8.37
C ARG A 462 25.58 35.14 8.67
N ALA A 463 26.41 35.67 9.58
CA ALA A 463 26.47 37.09 9.87
C ALA A 463 26.91 37.92 8.65
N ALA A 464 27.90 37.42 7.89
CA ALA A 464 28.31 38.04 6.63
C ALA A 464 27.19 38.00 5.57
N ASP A 465 26.62 36.82 5.30
CA ASP A 465 25.54 36.60 4.32
C ASP A 465 24.31 37.50 4.60
N GLY A 466 23.94 37.67 5.88
CA GLY A 466 22.74 38.40 6.30
C GLY A 466 22.81 39.92 6.14
N SER A 467 24.01 40.50 5.98
CA SER A 467 24.22 41.96 5.97
C SER A 467 23.64 42.70 4.75
N GLY A 468 23.24 41.97 3.69
CA GLY A 468 22.89 42.55 2.39
C GLY A 468 21.41 42.78 2.09
N HIS A 469 20.48 42.67 3.05
CA HIS A 469 19.04 42.64 2.72
C HIS A 469 18.02 43.31 3.66
N HIS A 470 18.43 44.26 4.51
CA HIS A 470 17.53 45.26 5.09
C HIS A 470 18.07 46.67 4.79
N GLY A 471 17.21 47.56 4.30
CA GLY A 471 17.65 48.79 3.65
C GLY A 471 17.99 49.94 4.60
N MET A 472 19.23 50.39 4.57
CA MET A 472 19.53 51.82 4.78
C MET A 472 19.34 52.56 3.45
N THR A 473 18.81 53.78 3.50
CA THR A 473 18.55 54.60 2.31
C THR A 473 19.83 55.23 1.78
N ALA A 474 19.99 55.23 0.44
CA ALA A 474 21.21 55.64 -0.25
C ALA A 474 21.47 57.16 -0.30
N ALA A 475 21.09 57.91 0.75
CA ALA A 475 21.12 59.37 0.79
C ALA A 475 22.22 59.97 1.69
N GLN A 476 22.95 59.15 2.47
CA GLN A 476 23.76 59.64 3.60
C GLN A 476 25.23 59.17 3.65
N VAL A 477 25.73 58.53 2.58
CA VAL A 477 27.14 58.08 2.46
C VAL A 477 27.79 58.56 1.15
N ALA A 478 27.34 59.69 0.61
CA ALA A 478 27.78 60.24 -0.67
C ALA A 478 28.78 61.42 -0.54
N ALA A 479 29.36 61.65 0.64
CA ALA A 479 30.08 62.89 0.95
C ALA A 479 31.26 62.74 1.93
N MET A 480 32.26 61.88 1.63
CA MET A 480 33.64 62.01 2.13
C MET A 480 34.62 61.23 1.23
N GLN A 481 35.87 61.71 1.12
CA GLN A 481 37.07 61.19 0.42
C GLN A 481 36.86 60.18 -0.74
N VAL A 482 37.21 60.43 -2.01
CA VAL A 482 38.37 61.16 -2.58
C VAL A 482 39.72 60.59 -2.09
N GLY A 483 40.31 59.67 -2.85
CA GLY A 483 41.66 59.13 -2.62
C GLY A 483 41.99 57.91 -3.50
N ALA A 484 42.92 58.08 -4.45
CA ALA A 484 43.49 57.02 -5.30
C ALA A 484 44.65 56.29 -4.56
N PRO A 485 45.38 55.26 -5.11
CA PRO A 485 45.62 54.96 -6.53
C PRO A 485 45.65 53.48 -6.96
N GLN A 486 45.99 53.27 -8.24
CA GLN A 486 46.32 51.97 -8.86
C GLN A 486 47.76 51.51 -8.59
N GLY A 487 48.01 50.20 -8.76
CA GLY A 487 49.33 49.64 -9.09
C GLY A 487 50.12 49.08 -7.89
N GLY A 488 50.92 48.02 -8.06
CA GLY A 488 51.13 47.20 -9.27
C GLY A 488 52.13 46.07 -9.02
N GLY A 489 52.06 44.99 -9.81
CA GLY A 489 52.93 43.82 -9.67
C GLY A 489 54.09 43.79 -10.65
N MET A 490 55.32 43.91 -10.14
CA MET A 490 56.62 43.61 -10.77
C MET A 490 57.05 44.43 -12.00
N GLN A 491 58.07 45.28 -11.83
CA GLN A 491 59.46 44.93 -12.15
C GLN A 491 60.50 45.92 -11.56
N ALA A 492 61.72 45.43 -11.34
CA ALA A 492 63.02 46.14 -11.22
C ALA A 492 63.31 47.19 -10.09
N VAL A 493 64.17 46.78 -9.13
CA VAL A 493 65.36 47.48 -8.55
C VAL A 493 65.23 48.89 -7.88
N GLY A 494 65.64 49.02 -6.60
CA GLY A 494 66.55 50.14 -6.19
C GLY A 494 66.34 51.04 -4.94
N MET A 495 66.47 50.53 -3.70
CA MET A 495 67.08 51.24 -2.53
C MET A 495 66.34 52.49 -1.88
N PRO A 496 66.84 53.21 -0.81
CA PRO A 496 66.01 53.61 0.38
C PRO A 496 66.15 55.13 0.83
N PRO A 497 65.97 55.57 2.11
CA PRO A 497 64.84 55.56 3.09
C PRO A 497 64.51 56.96 3.78
N LEU A 498 63.74 56.96 4.90
CA LEU A 498 63.67 57.94 6.05
C LEU A 498 62.59 59.09 6.08
N PRO A 499 62.20 59.66 7.28
CA PRO A 499 60.76 59.92 7.63
C PRO A 499 60.31 61.35 8.16
N PRO A 500 59.82 61.59 9.41
CA PRO A 500 58.39 61.82 9.79
C PRO A 500 58.05 63.20 10.47
N LEU A 501 56.79 63.42 10.97
CA LEU A 501 56.33 64.18 12.20
C LEU A 501 54.76 64.39 12.26
N PRO A 502 54.09 64.88 13.36
CA PRO A 502 52.71 64.46 13.74
C PRO A 502 51.59 65.56 13.98
N PRO A 503 50.90 65.77 15.17
CA PRO A 503 49.41 65.77 15.26
C PRO A 503 48.70 66.99 15.98
N LEU A 504 47.36 66.97 16.25
CA LEU A 504 46.55 67.53 17.40
C LEU A 504 44.99 67.76 17.10
N PRO A 505 44.06 68.10 18.06
CA PRO A 505 42.63 67.60 18.06
C PRO A 505 41.43 68.56 18.45
N ALA A 506 40.21 67.98 18.64
CA ALA A 506 39.17 68.24 19.71
C ALA A 506 37.86 69.15 19.58
N LEU A 507 36.67 68.57 19.89
CA LEU A 507 35.45 69.08 20.65
C LEU A 507 34.52 70.22 20.06
N SER A 508 33.23 70.52 20.44
CA SER A 508 32.10 69.82 21.17
C SER A 508 30.70 70.55 21.20
N SER A 509 29.58 69.78 21.20
CA SER A 509 28.25 69.93 21.92
C SER A 509 27.19 71.06 21.51
N PRO A 510 25.97 71.25 22.13
CA PRO A 510 24.64 71.04 21.46
C PRO A 510 23.41 72.01 21.79
N VAL A 511 22.14 71.54 21.62
CA VAL A 511 20.75 71.95 22.09
C VAL A 511 19.79 72.92 21.27
N PRO A 512 18.41 72.88 21.39
CA PRO A 512 17.41 73.16 20.30
C PRO A 512 16.16 74.09 20.59
N GLY A 513 15.11 74.12 19.71
CA GLY A 513 13.81 74.85 19.85
C GLY A 513 12.65 74.47 18.84
N THR A 514 11.43 75.05 18.92
CA THR A 514 10.14 74.58 18.30
C THR A 514 9.15 75.65 17.72
N ASP A 515 8.00 75.22 17.11
CA ASP A 515 6.63 75.87 17.03
C ASP A 515 5.97 76.34 15.67
N TYR A 516 4.75 76.93 15.74
CA TYR A 516 3.55 76.91 14.83
C TYR A 516 3.32 78.15 13.88
N ALA A 517 2.31 78.31 12.97
CA ALA A 517 1.44 77.47 12.07
C ALA A 517 0.40 78.36 11.28
N ILE A 518 -0.61 77.78 10.57
CA ILE A 518 -1.81 78.41 9.86
C ILE A 518 -1.50 79.11 8.50
N GLY A 519 -2.32 79.17 7.42
CA GLY A 519 -3.65 78.57 7.04
C GLY A 519 -4.33 79.26 5.81
N ALA A 520 -5.58 78.86 5.44
CA ALA A 520 -6.59 79.49 4.53
C ALA A 520 -6.78 79.04 3.03
N LEU A 521 -7.95 79.42 2.47
CA LEU A 521 -8.64 79.05 1.18
C LEU A 521 -9.06 80.37 0.41
N PRO A 522 -9.89 80.46 -0.67
CA PRO A 522 -10.78 79.49 -1.38
C PRO A 522 -10.86 79.60 -2.94
N GLY A 523 -11.80 78.87 -3.60
CA GLY A 523 -12.46 79.35 -4.85
C GLY A 523 -12.79 78.31 -5.96
N ALA A 524 -14.06 78.25 -6.39
CA ALA A 524 -14.58 77.65 -7.66
C ALA A 524 -15.74 78.56 -8.17
N PRO A 525 -16.24 78.49 -9.44
CA PRO A 525 -17.36 77.57 -9.76
C PRO A 525 -17.68 77.24 -11.27
N VAL A 526 -18.69 76.38 -11.50
CA VAL A 526 -19.58 76.09 -12.69
C VAL A 526 -19.04 75.94 -14.14
N GLY A 527 -19.57 74.95 -14.88
CA GLY A 527 -19.75 75.00 -16.35
C GLY A 527 -19.95 73.63 -17.05
N SER A 528 -21.07 73.40 -17.75
CA SER A 528 -21.39 72.09 -18.41
C SER A 528 -22.03 72.25 -19.80
N ALA A 529 -21.63 71.42 -20.79
CA ALA A 529 -22.36 71.16 -22.04
C ALA A 529 -21.94 69.83 -22.73
N LEU A 530 -22.84 69.23 -23.53
CA LEU A 530 -22.69 67.91 -24.20
C LEU A 530 -21.90 67.96 -25.53
N GLY A 531 -21.41 66.80 -26.02
CA GLY A 531 -20.88 66.70 -27.41
C GLY A 531 -20.29 65.37 -27.94
N MET A 532 -21.06 64.28 -28.00
CA MET A 532 -20.93 63.10 -28.92
C MET A 532 -19.63 62.25 -29.04
N MET A 533 -19.84 60.96 -29.36
CA MET A 533 -18.88 59.93 -29.84
C MET A 533 -19.06 59.71 -31.37
N PRO A 534 -18.35 58.80 -32.10
CA PRO A 534 -17.26 57.85 -31.73
C PRO A 534 -15.99 57.91 -32.63
N GLY A 535 -14.92 57.16 -32.29
CA GLY A 535 -13.74 57.02 -33.18
C GLY A 535 -12.57 56.11 -32.71
N THR A 536 -12.53 54.89 -33.25
CA THR A 536 -11.45 53.86 -33.33
C THR A 536 -9.95 54.16 -33.05
N GLN A 537 -9.35 53.20 -32.32
CA GLN A 537 -8.04 52.52 -32.51
C GLN A 537 -6.67 53.19 -32.21
N GLY A 538 -5.76 52.34 -31.67
CA GLY A 538 -4.33 52.59 -31.45
C GLY A 538 -3.97 52.82 -29.97
N GLY A 539 -3.11 52.04 -29.31
CA GLY A 539 -2.40 50.81 -29.73
C GLY A 539 -1.26 50.51 -28.74
N GLU A 540 -1.50 49.65 -27.74
CA GLU A 540 -0.56 49.46 -26.62
C GLU A 540 0.74 48.73 -26.99
N VAL A 541 1.87 49.24 -26.49
CA VAL A 541 3.17 48.58 -26.56
C VAL A 541 3.29 47.60 -25.39
N GLY A 542 3.26 46.29 -25.69
CA GLY A 542 3.22 45.23 -24.68
C GLY A 542 4.42 45.25 -23.72
N GLN A 543 4.13 45.25 -22.41
CA GLN A 543 5.15 45.19 -21.37
C GLN A 543 5.77 43.79 -21.30
N PHE A 544 7.11 43.72 -21.27
CA PHE A 544 7.84 42.47 -21.04
C PHE A 544 7.58 41.96 -19.61
N THR A 545 7.13 40.72 -19.47
CA THR A 545 6.98 40.08 -18.15
C THR A 545 8.35 39.83 -17.52
N THR A 546 8.50 40.20 -16.25
CA THR A 546 9.68 39.89 -15.43
C THR A 546 9.58 38.45 -14.93
N TRP A 547 10.39 37.56 -15.51
CA TRP A 547 10.32 36.11 -15.24
C TRP A 547 10.93 35.72 -13.89
N ASP A 548 10.33 34.72 -13.24
CA ASP A 548 10.65 34.32 -11.87
C ASP A 548 12.06 33.70 -11.73
N GLY A 549 12.99 34.49 -11.17
CA GLY A 549 14.37 34.09 -10.91
C GLY A 549 14.53 32.91 -9.93
N VAL A 550 13.49 32.57 -9.15
CA VAL A 550 13.50 31.39 -8.27
C VAL A 550 13.53 30.09 -9.08
N ALA A 551 13.03 30.08 -10.32
CA ALA A 551 13.12 28.93 -11.22
C ALA A 551 14.54 28.76 -11.79
N ASP A 552 15.12 29.83 -12.31
CA ASP A 552 16.47 29.86 -12.91
C ASP A 552 17.53 29.38 -11.91
N GLU A 553 17.52 29.94 -10.70
CA GLU A 553 18.47 29.62 -9.63
C GLU A 553 18.35 28.17 -9.12
N LYS A 554 17.15 27.56 -9.20
CA LYS A 554 16.97 26.12 -8.93
C LYS A 554 17.61 25.26 -10.02
N ILE A 555 17.41 25.60 -11.30
CA ILE A 555 18.02 24.89 -12.43
C ILE A 555 19.54 25.00 -12.35
N ARG A 556 20.08 26.20 -12.04
CA ARG A 556 21.51 26.47 -11.83
C ARG A 556 22.09 25.59 -10.73
N LYS A 557 21.43 25.53 -9.57
CA LYS A 557 21.84 24.69 -8.45
C LYS A 557 21.77 23.19 -8.76
N ARG A 558 20.82 22.71 -9.57
CA ARG A 558 20.77 21.29 -9.98
C ARG A 558 21.85 20.95 -11.00
N VAL A 559 22.07 21.76 -12.04
CA VAL A 559 23.16 21.57 -13.02
C VAL A 559 24.52 21.59 -12.31
N GLY A 560 24.76 22.57 -11.44
CA GLY A 560 25.97 22.66 -10.62
C GLY A 560 26.07 21.62 -9.50
N TRP A 561 25.04 20.80 -9.27
CA TRP A 561 25.14 19.59 -8.44
C TRP A 561 25.47 18.38 -9.30
N LEU A 562 24.81 18.21 -10.46
CA LEU A 562 25.02 17.10 -11.38
C LEU A 562 26.49 17.02 -11.82
N ASN A 563 27.10 18.12 -12.28
CA ASN A 563 28.52 18.15 -12.67
C ASN A 563 29.52 17.85 -11.53
N ARG A 564 29.06 17.75 -10.27
CA ARG A 564 29.90 17.38 -9.10
C ARG A 564 29.63 15.98 -8.55
N ASN A 565 28.51 15.36 -8.91
CA ASN A 565 28.05 14.09 -8.32
C ASN A 565 27.78 13.00 -9.37
N VAL A 566 27.78 13.35 -10.66
CA VAL A 566 27.46 12.45 -11.77
C VAL A 566 28.57 12.55 -12.82
N THR A 567 29.21 11.41 -13.13
CA THR A 567 30.29 11.33 -14.13
C THR A 567 29.71 11.27 -15.54
N PHE A 568 29.54 12.43 -16.18
CA PHE A 568 29.19 12.52 -17.60
C PHE A 568 30.43 12.43 -18.50
N ALA A 569 30.22 12.18 -19.80
CA ALA A 569 31.27 12.30 -20.82
C ALA A 569 31.78 13.75 -21.02
N ALA A 570 30.99 14.76 -20.64
CA ALA A 570 31.37 16.17 -20.56
C ALA A 570 30.38 16.93 -19.65
N ASP A 571 30.82 18.00 -18.99
CA ASP A 571 29.98 18.83 -18.11
C ASP A 571 28.73 19.42 -18.80
N LEU A 572 27.60 19.46 -18.08
CA LEU A 572 26.41 20.21 -18.49
C LEU A 572 26.72 21.72 -18.47
N LYS A 573 26.68 22.36 -19.64
CA LYS A 573 26.95 23.80 -19.79
C LYS A 573 25.69 24.62 -19.52
N TYR A 574 25.64 25.25 -18.35
CA TYR A 574 24.47 25.98 -17.88
C TYR A 574 23.94 27.01 -18.90
N ASP A 575 24.83 27.75 -19.56
CA ASP A 575 24.46 28.84 -20.49
C ASP A 575 23.69 28.36 -21.73
N ARG A 576 23.77 27.06 -22.05
CA ARG A 576 22.97 26.43 -23.13
C ARG A 576 21.73 25.71 -22.59
N VAL A 577 21.79 25.22 -21.36
CA VAL A 577 20.74 24.41 -20.71
C VAL A 577 19.66 25.30 -20.08
N GLY A 578 20.05 26.35 -19.35
CA GLY A 578 19.15 27.28 -18.66
C GLY A 578 18.11 27.89 -19.61
N PRO A 579 18.51 28.58 -20.70
CA PRO A 579 17.58 29.18 -21.66
C PRO A 579 16.66 28.17 -22.37
N ALA A 580 17.05 26.90 -22.48
CA ALA A 580 16.21 25.84 -23.04
C ALA A 580 15.20 25.27 -22.03
N LEU A 581 15.56 25.22 -20.75
CA LEU A 581 14.70 24.70 -19.67
C LEU A 581 13.80 25.76 -19.03
N GLN A 582 14.18 27.04 -19.06
CA GLN A 582 13.42 28.13 -18.45
C GLN A 582 11.96 28.23 -18.95
N PRO A 583 11.65 28.09 -20.27
CA PRO A 583 10.26 28.16 -20.76
C PRO A 583 9.37 26.98 -20.34
N LEU A 584 9.96 25.88 -19.84
CA LEU A 584 9.23 24.69 -19.38
C LEU A 584 8.82 24.76 -17.90
N GLY A 585 9.34 25.75 -17.17
CA GLY A 585 9.16 25.85 -15.73
C GLY A 585 9.95 24.80 -14.93
N ALA A 586 10.18 25.09 -13.65
CA ALA A 586 11.12 24.34 -12.83
C ALA A 586 10.76 22.84 -12.64
N ALA A 587 9.48 22.46 -12.74
CA ALA A 587 9.06 21.06 -12.56
C ALA A 587 9.52 20.16 -13.73
N VAL A 588 9.17 20.53 -14.96
CA VAL A 588 9.57 19.78 -16.17
C VAL A 588 11.08 19.91 -16.41
N ALA A 589 11.69 21.04 -16.05
CA ALA A 589 13.14 21.19 -16.07
C ALA A 589 13.86 20.17 -15.17
N MET A 590 13.36 19.92 -13.95
CA MET A 590 13.91 18.92 -13.04
C MET A 590 13.66 17.48 -13.52
N GLU A 591 12.55 17.22 -14.21
CA GLU A 591 12.28 15.92 -14.83
C GLU A 591 13.32 15.60 -15.92
N ILE A 592 13.62 16.55 -16.81
CA ILE A 592 14.66 16.39 -17.85
C ILE A 592 16.05 16.24 -17.22
N LEU A 593 16.36 17.01 -16.17
CA LEU A 593 17.64 16.89 -15.46
C LEU A 593 17.79 15.58 -14.67
N LYS A 594 16.69 14.93 -14.28
CA LYS A 594 16.70 13.56 -13.74
C LYS A 594 16.85 12.51 -14.85
N SER A 595 16.26 12.75 -16.02
CA SER A 595 16.42 11.87 -17.19
C SER A 595 17.88 11.79 -17.67
N VAL A 596 18.63 12.89 -17.66
CA VAL A 596 20.06 12.87 -18.06
C VAL A 596 20.97 12.25 -16.98
N GLU A 597 20.60 12.38 -15.71
CA GLU A 597 21.25 11.73 -14.57
C GLU A 597 21.13 10.20 -14.64
N GLU A 598 19.92 9.67 -14.90
CA GLU A 598 19.66 8.24 -15.07
C GLU A 598 20.34 7.64 -16.31
N ASN A 599 20.66 8.46 -17.32
CA ASN A 599 21.31 8.04 -18.57
C ASN A 599 22.76 8.54 -18.69
N ALA A 600 23.39 8.99 -17.60
CA ALA A 600 24.69 9.66 -17.65
C ALA A 600 25.82 8.83 -18.28
N ALA A 601 25.77 7.51 -18.14
CA ALA A 601 26.75 6.58 -18.70
C ALA A 601 26.58 6.31 -20.22
N THR A 602 25.41 6.58 -20.79
CA THR A 602 25.11 6.35 -22.22
C THR A 602 25.09 7.64 -23.04
N VAL A 603 24.86 8.79 -22.39
CA VAL A 603 24.71 10.10 -23.03
C VAL A 603 26.08 10.74 -23.31
N ARG A 604 26.50 10.69 -24.58
CA ARG A 604 27.81 11.21 -25.07
C ARG A 604 27.94 12.74 -25.01
N ASP A 605 26.84 13.48 -25.09
CA ASP A 605 26.78 14.93 -24.83
C ASP A 605 25.50 15.25 -24.02
N PRO A 606 25.60 15.47 -22.70
CA PRO A 606 24.44 15.73 -21.87
C PRO A 606 23.87 17.14 -22.09
N THR A 607 24.67 18.09 -22.57
CA THR A 607 24.19 19.43 -22.93
C THR A 607 23.27 19.35 -24.15
N ALA A 608 23.66 18.60 -25.19
CA ALA A 608 22.81 18.35 -26.36
C ALA A 608 21.55 17.55 -26.00
N TYR A 609 21.68 16.51 -25.16
CA TYR A 609 20.54 15.70 -24.70
C TYR A 609 19.48 16.54 -23.99
N VAL A 610 19.88 17.34 -22.99
CA VAL A 610 18.96 18.17 -22.21
C VAL A 610 18.30 19.24 -23.08
N VAL A 611 19.03 19.90 -23.98
CA VAL A 611 18.45 20.89 -24.90
C VAL A 611 17.49 20.25 -25.91
N SER A 612 17.76 19.01 -26.36
CA SER A 612 16.86 18.27 -27.27
C SER A 612 15.56 17.86 -26.56
N ALA A 613 15.66 17.25 -25.38
CA ALA A 613 14.51 16.88 -24.56
C ALA A 613 13.66 18.11 -24.18
N ALA A 614 14.30 19.26 -23.93
CA ALA A 614 13.60 20.52 -23.68
C ALA A 614 12.78 21.01 -24.88
N ARG A 615 13.39 21.04 -26.08
CA ARG A 615 12.69 21.40 -27.33
C ARG A 615 11.53 20.45 -27.63
N GLN A 616 11.72 19.15 -27.36
CA GLN A 616 10.67 18.15 -27.53
C GLN A 616 9.48 18.37 -26.58
N ARG A 617 9.73 18.75 -25.32
CA ARG A 617 8.66 19.13 -24.36
C ARG A 617 7.97 20.46 -24.70
N LEU A 618 8.64 21.37 -25.42
CA LEU A 618 8.03 22.58 -25.99
C LEU A 618 7.27 22.33 -27.32
N GLY A 619 7.15 21.08 -27.77
CA GLY A 619 6.48 20.73 -29.04
C GLY A 619 7.28 21.07 -30.30
N GLY A 620 8.52 21.56 -30.17
CA GLY A 620 9.39 21.99 -31.27
C GLY A 620 10.06 20.82 -32.00
N GLY A 621 9.28 20.03 -32.72
CA GLY A 621 9.68 18.76 -33.34
C GLY A 621 10.51 18.80 -34.63
N ALA A 622 11.46 19.74 -34.82
CA ALA A 622 12.46 19.66 -35.88
C ALA A 622 13.68 20.59 -35.63
N PRO A 623 14.92 20.20 -35.99
CA PRO A 623 16.04 21.12 -36.06
C PRO A 623 16.00 21.93 -37.38
N LEU A 624 15.77 23.25 -37.28
CA LEU A 624 15.92 24.15 -38.44
C LEU A 624 17.40 24.22 -38.91
N PRO A 625 17.66 24.22 -40.23
CA PRO A 625 18.99 24.50 -40.77
C PRO A 625 19.39 25.97 -40.55
N ALA A 626 20.70 26.26 -40.69
CA ALA A 626 21.25 27.59 -40.49
C ALA A 626 20.77 28.61 -41.55
N PRO A 627 20.65 29.91 -41.19
CA PRO A 627 20.05 30.92 -42.07
C PRO A 627 20.97 31.37 -43.21
N ALA A 628 20.37 31.55 -44.39
CA ALA A 628 20.90 32.29 -45.54
C ALA A 628 19.95 33.48 -45.86
N PRO A 629 20.41 34.53 -46.57
CA PRO A 629 19.79 35.86 -46.46
C PRO A 629 18.60 36.13 -47.40
N VAL A 630 17.59 36.79 -46.82
CA VAL A 630 16.71 37.84 -47.38
C VAL A 630 16.24 37.70 -48.85
N GLY A 631 14.98 37.28 -49.01
CA GLY A 631 14.19 37.43 -50.24
C GLY A 631 12.69 37.35 -49.91
N ALA A 632 11.84 38.17 -50.55
CA ALA A 632 10.43 38.35 -50.18
C ALA A 632 9.45 37.75 -51.25
N PRO A 633 8.11 37.86 -51.13
CA PRO A 633 7.23 36.69 -51.01
C PRO A 633 6.37 36.42 -52.27
N PRO A 634 5.51 35.38 -52.27
CA PRO A 634 4.11 35.64 -51.87
C PRO A 634 3.35 34.49 -51.16
N SER A 635 2.38 34.90 -50.31
CA SER A 635 1.04 34.34 -50.05
C SER A 635 0.77 32.82 -50.00
N GLY A 636 0.13 32.34 -48.92
CA GLY A 636 -0.69 31.12 -48.93
C GLY A 636 -0.72 30.24 -47.66
N SER A 637 -1.31 30.71 -46.55
CA SER A 637 -1.38 29.93 -45.30
C SER A 637 -2.81 29.44 -44.96
N PRO A 638 -3.07 28.12 -44.91
CA PRO A 638 -4.22 27.56 -44.19
C PRO A 638 -3.92 27.41 -42.68
N VAL A 639 -4.97 27.22 -41.87
CA VAL A 639 -4.90 27.23 -40.39
C VAL A 639 -4.33 25.92 -39.83
N LEU A 640 -3.32 26.02 -38.95
CA LEU A 640 -2.73 24.87 -38.25
C LEU A 640 -3.53 24.51 -36.98
N GLY A 641 -4.44 23.54 -37.09
CA GLY A 641 -5.02 22.84 -35.94
C GLY A 641 -4.11 21.70 -35.47
N ASN A 642 -3.57 21.78 -34.26
CA ASN A 642 -2.57 20.82 -33.76
C ASN A 642 -3.22 19.53 -33.19
N GLY A 643 -3.84 18.74 -34.06
CA GLY A 643 -4.65 17.57 -33.70
C GLY A 643 -4.08 16.22 -34.17
N TYR A 644 -3.19 15.63 -33.38
CA TYR A 644 -2.81 14.21 -33.54
C TYR A 644 -3.95 13.30 -33.06
N SER A 645 -4.42 12.38 -33.92
CA SER A 645 -5.50 11.44 -33.58
C SER A 645 -5.13 10.54 -32.39
N GLU A 646 -6.13 10.00 -31.69
CA GLU A 646 -5.86 9.09 -30.57
C GLU A 646 -5.11 7.82 -31.05
N ASP A 647 -5.35 7.39 -32.29
CA ASP A 647 -4.67 6.25 -32.91
C ASP A 647 -3.18 6.52 -33.18
N ASP A 648 -2.78 7.70 -33.68
CA ASP A 648 -1.35 8.08 -33.78
C ASP A 648 -0.71 8.08 -32.38
N GLN A 649 -1.41 8.61 -31.37
CA GLN A 649 -0.90 8.57 -30.00
C GLN A 649 -0.80 7.13 -29.44
N ARG A 650 -1.72 6.22 -29.80
CA ARG A 650 -1.67 4.80 -29.44
C ARG A 650 -0.49 4.10 -30.14
N LEU A 651 -0.31 4.32 -31.44
CA LEU A 651 0.86 3.86 -32.22
C LEU A 651 2.16 4.34 -31.57
N ARG A 652 2.28 5.65 -31.28
CA ARG A 652 3.46 6.25 -30.65
C ARG A 652 3.77 5.65 -29.29
N ARG A 653 2.75 5.41 -28.46
CA ARG A 653 2.89 4.74 -27.16
C ARG A 653 3.31 3.27 -27.31
N ARG A 654 2.81 2.53 -28.30
CA ARG A 654 3.13 1.11 -28.54
C ARG A 654 4.51 0.91 -29.17
N ILE A 655 4.85 1.65 -30.23
CA ILE A 655 6.17 1.61 -30.88
C ILE A 655 7.25 2.05 -29.88
N GLY A 656 7.02 3.16 -29.16
CA GLY A 656 7.89 3.62 -28.08
C GLY A 656 7.87 2.73 -26.83
N TRP A 657 7.03 1.69 -26.75
CA TRP A 657 7.13 0.62 -25.75
C TRP A 657 7.97 -0.54 -26.30
N LEU A 658 7.73 -0.96 -27.54
CA LEU A 658 8.48 -2.02 -28.21
C LEU A 658 9.99 -1.72 -28.20
N ASN A 659 10.41 -0.52 -28.63
CA ASN A 659 11.82 -0.10 -28.65
C ASN A 659 12.52 -0.10 -27.26
N ARG A 660 11.76 -0.20 -26.16
CA ARG A 660 12.29 -0.26 -24.78
C ARG A 660 12.20 -1.65 -24.13
N ASN A 661 11.35 -2.54 -24.64
CA ASN A 661 11.06 -3.84 -24.01
C ASN A 661 11.40 -5.03 -24.91
N VAL A 662 11.64 -4.78 -26.21
CA VAL A 662 11.91 -5.79 -27.23
C VAL A 662 13.26 -5.50 -27.88
N SER A 663 14.16 -6.49 -27.86
CA SER A 663 15.53 -6.35 -28.37
C SER A 663 15.61 -6.55 -29.88
N PHE A 664 15.30 -5.50 -30.64
CA PHE A 664 15.52 -5.47 -32.09
C PHE A 664 17.00 -5.28 -32.45
N SER A 665 17.39 -5.75 -33.64
CA SER A 665 18.69 -5.50 -34.29
C SER A 665 18.90 -4.03 -34.68
N VAL A 666 17.81 -3.34 -35.03
CA VAL A 666 17.74 -1.92 -35.39
C VAL A 666 16.47 -1.35 -34.75
N GLU A 667 16.49 -0.11 -34.27
CA GLU A 667 15.30 0.50 -33.65
C GLU A 667 14.12 0.61 -34.64
N LEU A 668 12.89 0.26 -34.22
CA LEU A 668 11.69 0.45 -35.05
C LEU A 668 11.41 1.95 -35.22
N ARG A 669 11.58 2.43 -36.46
CA ARG A 669 11.46 3.86 -36.80
C ARG A 669 10.00 4.29 -36.86
N TYR A 670 9.60 5.14 -35.91
CA TYR A 670 8.25 5.67 -35.82
C TYR A 670 7.77 6.34 -37.12
N ASP A 671 8.62 7.16 -37.73
CA ASP A 671 8.31 7.98 -38.90
C ASP A 671 7.96 7.17 -40.15
N GLN A 672 8.52 5.96 -40.29
CA GLN A 672 8.25 5.05 -41.39
C GLN A 672 7.14 4.06 -41.03
N ALA A 673 7.14 3.55 -39.79
CA ALA A 673 6.12 2.63 -39.30
C ALA A 673 4.72 3.27 -39.24
N SER A 674 4.59 4.50 -38.72
CA SER A 674 3.27 5.15 -38.59
C SER A 674 2.67 5.51 -39.95
N ALA A 675 3.48 5.95 -40.91
CA ALA A 675 3.04 6.30 -42.26
C ALA A 675 2.52 5.10 -43.08
N ALA A 676 3.03 3.89 -42.80
CA ALA A 676 2.49 2.66 -43.37
C ALA A 676 1.24 2.18 -42.62
N LEU A 677 1.27 2.19 -41.29
CA LEU A 677 0.19 1.73 -40.42
C LEU A 677 -1.06 2.63 -40.43
N SER A 678 -0.92 3.93 -40.70
CA SER A 678 -2.04 4.90 -40.70
C SER A 678 -3.12 4.62 -41.73
N ASN A 679 -2.81 3.80 -42.75
CA ASN A 679 -3.76 3.40 -43.80
C ASN A 679 -4.58 2.15 -43.41
N LEU A 680 -4.39 1.61 -42.20
CA LEU A 680 -5.06 0.41 -41.71
C LEU A 680 -5.96 0.71 -40.49
N PRO A 681 -7.06 -0.05 -40.28
CA PRO A 681 -7.82 0.00 -39.03
C PRO A 681 -6.95 -0.33 -37.81
N THR A 682 -7.16 0.35 -36.68
CA THR A 682 -6.34 0.24 -35.47
C THR A 682 -6.17 -1.19 -34.94
N MET A 683 -7.16 -2.07 -35.16
CA MET A 683 -7.03 -3.51 -34.90
C MET A 683 -5.88 -4.16 -35.69
N LYS A 684 -5.83 -3.95 -37.01
CA LYS A 684 -4.78 -4.49 -37.89
C LYS A 684 -3.42 -3.88 -37.58
N GLN A 685 -3.37 -2.60 -37.21
CA GLN A 685 -2.14 -1.96 -36.75
C GLN A 685 -1.54 -2.66 -35.52
N MET A 686 -2.37 -2.93 -34.51
CA MET A 686 -1.95 -3.57 -33.27
C MET A 686 -1.65 -5.07 -33.45
N GLU A 687 -2.30 -5.73 -34.41
CA GLU A 687 -2.00 -7.10 -34.83
C GLU A 687 -0.60 -7.20 -35.45
N ILE A 688 -0.26 -6.36 -36.44
CA ILE A 688 1.08 -6.32 -37.06
C ILE A 688 2.16 -6.03 -36.01
N LEU A 689 1.94 -5.04 -35.14
CA LEU A 689 2.88 -4.71 -34.06
C LEU A 689 3.01 -5.81 -32.98
N LYS A 690 2.04 -6.73 -32.87
CA LYS A 690 2.10 -7.91 -31.99
C LYS A 690 2.81 -9.09 -32.65
N VAL A 691 2.61 -9.33 -33.94
CA VAL A 691 3.39 -10.34 -34.68
C VAL A 691 4.87 -9.93 -34.75
N LEU A 692 5.17 -8.64 -34.87
CA LEU A 692 6.53 -8.11 -34.71
C LEU A 692 7.12 -8.42 -33.32
N GLU A 693 6.37 -8.19 -32.24
CA GLU A 693 6.81 -8.49 -30.88
C GLU A 693 7.17 -9.98 -30.70
N GLU A 694 6.31 -10.86 -31.22
CA GLU A 694 6.48 -12.32 -31.13
C GLU A 694 7.65 -12.86 -32.00
N ASN A 695 8.03 -12.14 -33.07
CA ASN A 695 9.06 -12.56 -34.02
C ASN A 695 10.31 -11.66 -34.01
N ALA A 696 10.45 -10.75 -33.04
CA ALA A 696 11.48 -9.71 -33.04
C ALA A 696 12.92 -10.22 -33.19
N ALA A 697 13.22 -11.41 -32.64
CA ALA A 697 14.55 -12.02 -32.71
C ALA A 697 14.89 -12.66 -34.07
N SER A 698 13.91 -12.85 -34.97
CA SER A 698 14.12 -13.40 -36.32
C SER A 698 14.01 -12.36 -37.45
N ILE A 699 13.61 -11.12 -37.12
CA ILE A 699 13.37 -10.04 -38.08
C ILE A 699 14.59 -9.09 -38.11
N PRO A 700 15.39 -9.03 -39.21
CA PRO A 700 16.63 -8.25 -39.24
C PRO A 700 16.45 -6.73 -39.29
N ASP A 701 15.29 -6.26 -39.78
CA ASP A 701 14.87 -4.86 -39.75
C ASP A 701 13.36 -4.82 -39.39
N PRO A 702 12.99 -4.36 -38.19
CA PRO A 702 11.59 -4.32 -37.77
C PRO A 702 10.78 -3.26 -38.52
N THR A 703 11.44 -2.22 -39.05
CA THR A 703 10.78 -1.15 -39.81
C THR A 703 10.39 -1.65 -41.18
N ALA A 704 11.32 -2.30 -41.90
CA ALA A 704 11.03 -2.92 -43.19
C ALA A 704 9.92 -3.98 -43.06
N TYR A 705 9.92 -4.78 -41.99
CA TYR A 705 8.85 -5.73 -41.69
C TYR A 705 7.49 -5.06 -41.52
N VAL A 706 7.38 -4.01 -40.69
CA VAL A 706 6.11 -3.31 -40.45
C VAL A 706 5.60 -2.63 -41.71
N VAL A 707 6.47 -2.03 -42.53
CA VAL A 707 6.07 -1.41 -43.80
C VAL A 707 5.56 -2.46 -44.79
N ALA A 708 6.24 -3.61 -44.91
CA ALA A 708 5.82 -4.70 -45.80
C ALA A 708 4.50 -5.34 -45.36
N ALA A 709 4.38 -5.71 -44.08
CA ALA A 709 3.16 -6.31 -43.52
C ALA A 709 1.96 -5.33 -43.57
N ALA A 710 2.20 -4.03 -43.45
CA ALA A 710 1.15 -3.03 -43.59
C ALA A 710 0.69 -2.85 -45.05
N ALA A 711 1.62 -2.90 -46.01
CA ALA A 711 1.28 -2.89 -47.44
C ALA A 711 0.49 -4.14 -47.85
N GLU A 712 0.90 -5.33 -47.40
CA GLU A 712 0.17 -6.58 -47.62
C GLU A 712 -1.25 -6.53 -47.03
N ALA A 713 -1.40 -6.05 -45.78
CA ALA A 713 -2.69 -5.88 -45.14
C ALA A 713 -3.59 -4.85 -45.86
N ALA A 714 -3.01 -3.78 -46.42
CA ALA A 714 -3.75 -2.79 -47.20
C ALA A 714 -4.23 -3.38 -48.54
N SER A 715 -3.38 -4.13 -49.24
CA SER A 715 -3.75 -4.85 -50.47
C SER A 715 -4.88 -5.84 -50.24
N ALA A 716 -4.82 -6.63 -49.16
CA ALA A 716 -5.88 -7.59 -48.81
C ALA A 716 -7.24 -6.91 -48.51
N VAL A 717 -7.23 -5.70 -47.93
CA VAL A 717 -8.45 -4.89 -47.76
C VAL A 717 -8.98 -4.39 -49.11
N GLN A 718 -8.11 -3.99 -50.03
CA GLN A 718 -8.49 -3.49 -51.34
C GLN A 718 -9.05 -4.58 -52.27
N GLU A 719 -8.47 -5.81 -52.24
CA GLU A 719 -9.00 -6.96 -52.97
C GLU A 719 -10.36 -7.43 -52.40
N GLY A 720 -10.49 -7.46 -51.06
CA GLY A 720 -11.74 -7.81 -50.38
C GLY A 720 -12.89 -6.83 -50.64
N ALA A 721 -12.60 -5.56 -50.96
CA ALA A 721 -13.62 -4.54 -51.20
C ALA A 721 -14.44 -4.74 -52.49
N SER A 722 -13.99 -5.59 -53.44
CA SER A 722 -14.61 -5.73 -54.76
C SER A 722 -15.79 -6.73 -54.82
N GLN A 723 -16.26 -7.26 -53.69
CA GLN A 723 -17.39 -8.24 -53.64
C GLN A 723 -18.44 -7.96 -52.55
N VAL A 724 -18.58 -6.70 -52.10
CA VAL A 724 -19.63 -6.30 -51.14
C VAL A 724 -20.47 -5.16 -51.74
N PRO A 725 -21.83 -5.19 -51.66
CA PRO A 725 -22.67 -4.09 -52.14
C PRO A 725 -22.40 -2.78 -51.40
N GLU A 726 -22.47 -1.66 -52.11
CA GLU A 726 -22.20 -0.32 -51.57
C GLU A 726 -23.24 0.10 -50.51
N GLY A 727 -22.76 0.59 -49.35
CA GLY A 727 -23.61 1.25 -48.35
C GLY A 727 -23.22 0.96 -46.90
N GLY A 728 -22.27 1.73 -46.34
CA GLY A 728 -21.93 1.62 -44.92
C GLY A 728 -20.84 2.59 -44.47
N GLU A 729 -21.22 3.72 -43.87
CA GLU A 729 -20.28 4.58 -43.13
C GLU A 729 -19.74 3.82 -41.90
N PHE A 730 -18.42 3.61 -41.86
CA PHE A 730 -17.78 2.76 -40.85
C PHE A 730 -17.59 3.45 -39.49
N GLY A 731 -18.70 3.88 -38.89
CA GLY A 731 -18.74 4.59 -37.61
C GLY A 731 -20.12 4.71 -36.94
N SER A 732 -21.17 4.06 -37.46
CA SER A 732 -22.50 4.07 -36.82
C SER A 732 -22.56 3.23 -35.54
N LEU A 733 -23.57 3.50 -34.68
CA LEU A 733 -23.77 2.81 -33.40
C LEU A 733 -24.24 1.34 -33.54
N ASP A 734 -24.71 0.94 -34.73
CA ASP A 734 -25.51 -0.26 -34.95
C ASP A 734 -24.71 -1.45 -35.51
N GLU A 735 -23.58 -1.83 -34.86
CA GLU A 735 -22.99 -3.16 -35.10
C GLU A 735 -24.01 -4.23 -34.67
N PRO A 736 -24.49 -5.12 -35.57
CA PRO A 736 -25.62 -5.99 -35.26
C PRO A 736 -25.32 -6.92 -34.08
N THR A 737 -26.19 -6.88 -33.07
CA THR A 737 -26.12 -7.63 -31.80
C THR A 737 -25.67 -9.07 -31.97
N GLU A 738 -26.25 -9.77 -32.93
CA GLU A 738 -25.92 -11.16 -33.27
C GLU A 738 -24.43 -11.35 -33.60
N GLU A 739 -23.85 -10.50 -34.45
CA GLU A 739 -22.47 -10.70 -34.90
C GLU A 739 -21.46 -10.43 -33.78
N LYS A 740 -21.75 -9.45 -32.93
CA LYS A 740 -20.97 -9.14 -31.72
C LYS A 740 -20.94 -10.32 -30.75
N LEU A 741 -22.08 -10.97 -30.54
CA LEU A 741 -22.19 -12.18 -29.71
C LEU A 741 -21.52 -13.40 -30.37
N LYS A 742 -21.68 -13.61 -31.68
CA LYS A 742 -20.93 -14.63 -32.46
C LYS A 742 -19.42 -14.48 -32.30
N ARG A 743 -18.89 -13.26 -32.49
CA ARG A 743 -17.45 -12.94 -32.35
C ARG A 743 -16.95 -13.25 -30.93
N ARG A 744 -17.72 -12.91 -29.88
CA ARG A 744 -17.39 -13.23 -28.48
C ARG A 744 -17.40 -14.74 -28.19
N LEU A 745 -18.40 -15.47 -28.69
CA LEU A 745 -18.49 -16.92 -28.52
C LEU A 745 -17.36 -17.67 -29.25
N LEU A 746 -17.02 -17.24 -30.47
CA LEU A 746 -15.87 -17.77 -31.21
C LEU A 746 -14.55 -17.51 -30.47
N TRP A 747 -14.39 -16.33 -29.86
CA TRP A 747 -13.26 -16.00 -29.00
C TRP A 747 -13.21 -16.93 -27.76
N MET A 748 -14.34 -17.16 -27.09
CA MET A 748 -14.40 -18.05 -25.92
C MET A 748 -14.03 -19.49 -26.29
N ASN A 749 -14.53 -20.01 -27.41
CA ASN A 749 -14.17 -21.35 -27.91
C ASN A 749 -12.69 -21.48 -28.30
N LYS A 750 -12.02 -20.37 -28.65
CA LYS A 750 -10.59 -20.34 -29.00
C LYS A 750 -9.66 -20.20 -27.79
N HIS A 751 -10.14 -19.58 -26.71
CA HIS A 751 -9.29 -19.16 -25.58
C HIS A 751 -9.64 -19.78 -24.22
N LEU A 752 -10.82 -20.40 -24.07
CA LEU A 752 -11.26 -21.07 -22.85
C LEU A 752 -11.39 -22.59 -23.06
N PHE A 753 -10.94 -23.36 -22.08
CA PHE A 753 -11.06 -24.83 -22.07
C PHE A 753 -12.47 -25.27 -21.63
N LEU A 754 -13.46 -24.95 -22.47
CA LEU A 754 -14.85 -25.39 -22.33
C LEU A 754 -14.97 -26.91 -22.56
N SER A 755 -15.90 -27.58 -21.85
CA SER A 755 -16.13 -29.03 -21.99
C SER A 755 -16.78 -29.41 -23.32
N GLU A 756 -17.64 -28.55 -23.87
CA GLU A 756 -18.12 -28.57 -25.26
C GLU A 756 -17.99 -27.13 -25.82
N PRO A 757 -17.51 -26.92 -27.06
CA PRO A 757 -17.47 -25.58 -27.66
C PRO A 757 -18.89 -25.02 -27.84
N LEU A 758 -19.10 -23.77 -27.40
CA LEU A 758 -20.38 -23.07 -27.45
C LEU A 758 -20.83 -22.90 -28.91
N GLN A 759 -22.02 -23.41 -29.24
CA GLN A 759 -22.58 -23.38 -30.59
C GLN A 759 -23.58 -22.22 -30.69
N TRP A 760 -23.44 -21.35 -31.70
CA TRP A 760 -24.33 -20.21 -31.89
C TRP A 760 -25.79 -20.66 -32.00
N ASP A 761 -26.06 -21.65 -32.84
CA ASP A 761 -27.42 -22.08 -33.19
C ASP A 761 -28.16 -22.75 -32.02
N ARG A 762 -27.44 -23.13 -30.97
CA ARG A 762 -28.01 -23.62 -29.70
C ARG A 762 -28.34 -22.50 -28.70
N LEU A 763 -27.78 -21.30 -28.85
CA LEU A 763 -27.79 -20.23 -27.83
C LEU A 763 -28.33 -18.89 -28.35
N SER A 764 -28.42 -18.71 -29.68
CA SER A 764 -28.94 -17.52 -30.34
C SER A 764 -30.34 -17.17 -29.87
N SER A 765 -31.23 -18.17 -29.76
CA SER A 765 -32.58 -18.02 -29.23
C SER A 765 -32.63 -17.38 -27.84
N ASP A 766 -31.71 -17.74 -26.96
CA ASP A 766 -31.73 -17.33 -25.56
C ASP A 766 -31.01 -15.99 -25.36
N LEU A 767 -29.93 -15.76 -26.12
CA LEU A 767 -29.08 -14.57 -26.03
C LEU A 767 -29.58 -13.37 -26.86
N LEU A 768 -30.43 -13.58 -27.89
CA LEU A 768 -31.03 -12.50 -28.68
C LEU A 768 -32.34 -11.96 -28.09
N ILE A 769 -32.96 -12.66 -27.13
CA ILE A 769 -34.09 -12.15 -26.34
C ILE A 769 -33.64 -11.10 -25.31
N LEU A 770 -32.36 -11.14 -24.93
CA LEU A 770 -31.75 -10.24 -23.95
C LEU A 770 -31.04 -9.07 -24.64
N ASP A 771 -30.85 -7.97 -23.92
CA ASP A 771 -29.98 -6.90 -24.40
C ASP A 771 -28.52 -7.37 -24.55
N VAL A 772 -27.80 -6.76 -25.50
CA VAL A 772 -26.37 -7.01 -25.78
C VAL A 772 -25.56 -7.07 -24.50
N ARG A 773 -25.80 -6.15 -23.56
CA ARG A 773 -25.05 -6.04 -22.31
C ARG A 773 -25.34 -7.21 -21.37
N GLN A 774 -26.61 -7.59 -21.23
CA GLN A 774 -27.02 -8.73 -20.40
C GLN A 774 -26.41 -10.04 -20.92
N SER A 775 -26.46 -10.25 -22.24
CA SER A 775 -25.84 -11.42 -22.89
C SER A 775 -24.31 -11.42 -22.74
N MET A 776 -23.64 -10.27 -22.88
CA MET A 776 -22.20 -10.16 -22.64
C MET A 776 -21.82 -10.38 -21.17
N ASP A 777 -22.65 -9.95 -20.21
CA ASP A 777 -22.44 -10.21 -18.78
C ASP A 777 -22.65 -11.68 -18.41
N ILE A 778 -23.59 -12.40 -19.05
CA ILE A 778 -23.70 -13.87 -18.94
C ILE A 778 -22.42 -14.54 -19.45
N LEU A 779 -21.95 -14.17 -20.64
CA LEU A 779 -20.74 -14.75 -21.24
C LEU A 779 -19.46 -14.45 -20.41
N LYS A 780 -19.37 -13.26 -19.79
CA LYS A 780 -18.29 -12.94 -18.84
C LYS A 780 -18.37 -13.77 -17.56
N LYS A 781 -19.56 -13.98 -17.00
CA LYS A 781 -19.73 -14.85 -15.82
C LYS A 781 -19.42 -16.33 -16.14
N LEU A 782 -19.66 -16.79 -17.38
CA LEU A 782 -19.20 -18.11 -17.82
C LEU A 782 -17.67 -18.18 -17.90
N GLU A 783 -16.99 -17.15 -18.43
CA GLU A 783 -15.53 -17.06 -18.44
C GLU A 783 -14.94 -17.17 -17.02
N GLU A 784 -15.53 -16.46 -16.06
CA GLU A 784 -15.14 -16.50 -14.64
C GLU A 784 -15.39 -17.86 -13.97
N ASN A 785 -16.38 -18.64 -14.45
CA ASN A 785 -16.80 -19.92 -13.86
C ASN A 785 -16.47 -21.15 -14.73
N VAL A 786 -15.66 -21.02 -15.79
CA VAL A 786 -15.48 -22.08 -16.79
C VAL A 786 -14.96 -23.42 -16.22
N SER A 787 -14.27 -23.39 -15.07
CA SER A 787 -13.79 -24.60 -14.39
C SER A 787 -14.80 -25.30 -13.46
N THR A 788 -15.95 -24.69 -13.16
CA THR A 788 -17.03 -25.30 -12.36
C THR A 788 -18.24 -25.70 -13.21
N VAL A 789 -18.36 -25.15 -14.42
CA VAL A 789 -19.48 -25.40 -15.33
C VAL A 789 -19.25 -26.67 -16.16
N ARG A 790 -19.99 -27.73 -15.83
CA ARG A 790 -19.92 -29.05 -16.51
C ARG A 790 -20.47 -29.02 -17.94
N ASP A 791 -21.56 -28.29 -18.17
CA ASP A 791 -22.19 -28.06 -19.48
C ASP A 791 -22.34 -26.54 -19.68
N PRO A 792 -21.56 -25.92 -20.59
CA PRO A 792 -21.57 -24.48 -20.79
C PRO A 792 -22.79 -24.00 -21.58
N HIS A 793 -23.40 -24.84 -22.42
CA HIS A 793 -24.63 -24.48 -23.14
C HIS A 793 -25.81 -24.43 -22.16
N ALA A 794 -26.01 -25.47 -21.36
CA ALA A 794 -27.08 -25.53 -20.36
C ALA A 794 -26.94 -24.43 -19.30
N TRP A 795 -25.71 -24.07 -18.92
CA TRP A 795 -25.45 -22.96 -18.01
C TRP A 795 -25.84 -21.60 -18.61
N VAL A 796 -25.43 -21.32 -19.86
CA VAL A 796 -25.80 -20.05 -20.55
C VAL A 796 -27.31 -19.96 -20.74
N LYS A 797 -27.98 -21.04 -21.16
CA LYS A 797 -29.45 -21.10 -21.23
C LYS A 797 -30.07 -20.79 -19.88
N SER A 798 -29.67 -21.50 -18.82
CA SER A 798 -30.21 -21.30 -17.47
C SER A 798 -29.92 -19.90 -16.91
N ALA A 799 -28.81 -19.28 -17.28
CA ALA A 799 -28.52 -17.88 -16.95
C ALA A 799 -29.45 -16.91 -17.71
N ALA A 800 -29.64 -17.12 -19.01
CA ALA A 800 -30.52 -16.29 -19.83
C ALA A 800 -31.99 -16.40 -19.40
N THR A 801 -32.51 -17.62 -19.21
CA THR A 801 -33.88 -17.87 -18.72
C THR A 801 -34.14 -17.20 -17.38
N ARG A 802 -33.17 -17.15 -16.46
CA ARG A 802 -33.32 -16.43 -15.18
C ARG A 802 -33.45 -14.92 -15.35
N ILE A 803 -32.70 -14.30 -16.27
CA ILE A 803 -32.88 -12.86 -16.57
C ILE A 803 -34.23 -12.61 -17.25
N GLN A 804 -34.64 -13.47 -18.19
CA GLN A 804 -35.96 -13.40 -18.83
C GLN A 804 -37.10 -13.52 -17.80
N GLN A 805 -36.99 -14.44 -16.84
CA GLN A 805 -37.95 -14.60 -15.73
C GLN A 805 -38.01 -13.36 -14.83
N GLN A 806 -36.86 -12.75 -14.50
CA GLN A 806 -36.79 -11.52 -13.72
C GLN A 806 -37.47 -10.34 -14.45
N MET A 807 -37.27 -10.23 -15.77
CA MET A 807 -37.94 -9.22 -16.61
C MET A 807 -39.45 -9.48 -16.72
N ALA A 808 -39.87 -10.74 -16.88
CA ALA A 808 -41.28 -11.13 -16.95
C ALA A 808 -42.03 -10.95 -15.61
N ALA A 809 -41.33 -11.05 -14.47
CA ALA A 809 -41.88 -10.82 -13.13
C ALA A 809 -42.17 -9.33 -12.81
N GLY A 810 -41.95 -8.41 -13.75
CA GLY A 810 -42.19 -6.98 -13.56
C GLY A 810 -41.23 -6.30 -12.58
N ALA A 811 -40.15 -6.97 -12.18
CA ALA A 811 -39.12 -6.42 -11.31
C ALA A 811 -38.33 -5.34 -12.06
N MET A 812 -38.77 -4.09 -11.93
CA MET A 812 -38.20 -2.95 -12.64
C MET A 812 -36.77 -2.69 -12.16
N VAL A 813 -35.78 -3.13 -12.93
CA VAL A 813 -34.36 -2.91 -12.64
C VAL A 813 -34.02 -1.45 -12.87
N GLU A 814 -34.10 -0.66 -11.81
CA GLU A 814 -33.67 0.74 -11.78
C GLU A 814 -32.19 0.86 -12.22
N VAL A 815 -31.94 1.67 -13.25
CA VAL A 815 -30.66 1.67 -13.98
C VAL A 815 -29.60 2.50 -13.23
N TYR A 816 -28.98 1.89 -12.22
CA TYR A 816 -27.84 2.50 -11.53
C TYR A 816 -26.58 2.53 -12.41
N PRO A 817 -25.83 3.65 -12.42
CA PRO A 817 -24.52 3.71 -13.07
C PRO A 817 -23.48 2.84 -12.33
N ALA A 818 -22.42 2.46 -13.04
CA ALA A 818 -21.53 1.37 -12.63
C ALA A 818 -20.81 1.58 -11.28
N ILE A 819 -20.98 0.63 -10.36
CA ILE A 819 -20.16 0.49 -9.15
C ILE A 819 -19.15 -0.64 -9.38
N ASN A 820 -17.87 -0.35 -9.16
CA ASN A 820 -16.76 -1.27 -9.43
C ASN A 820 -16.65 -2.34 -8.34
N SER A 821 -16.68 -3.62 -8.71
CA SER A 821 -16.79 -4.77 -7.81
C SER A 821 -15.47 -5.13 -7.09
N ASN A 822 -14.88 -4.20 -6.33
CA ASN A 822 -13.72 -4.45 -5.47
C ASN A 822 -13.61 -3.44 -4.31
N ASN A 823 -14.44 -3.61 -3.26
CA ASN A 823 -14.09 -3.37 -1.85
C ASN A 823 -15.28 -3.65 -0.92
N ASN A 824 -15.07 -4.49 0.11
CA ASN A 824 -16.12 -4.83 1.08
C ASN A 824 -15.99 -3.97 2.35
N THR A 825 -16.65 -2.81 2.38
CA THR A 825 -16.93 -2.05 3.63
C THR A 825 -17.97 -0.93 3.41
N MET A 826 -19.25 -1.29 3.28
CA MET A 826 -20.34 -0.30 3.35
C MET A 826 -20.52 0.20 4.79
N THR A 827 -20.81 1.49 4.98
CA THR A 827 -21.01 2.06 6.33
C THR A 827 -22.48 1.98 6.76
N PRO A 828 -22.79 1.99 8.08
CA PRO A 828 -24.17 1.83 8.55
C PRO A 828 -25.16 2.92 8.14
N ARG A 829 -24.70 4.07 7.61
CA ARG A 829 -25.53 5.25 7.37
C ARG A 829 -26.17 5.32 5.98
N ASP A 830 -25.67 4.53 5.03
CA ASP A 830 -26.21 4.38 3.68
C ASP A 830 -27.08 3.11 3.55
N MET A 831 -27.37 2.44 4.67
CA MET A 831 -28.24 1.27 4.70
C MET A 831 -29.69 1.71 4.69
N GLY A 832 -30.47 1.16 3.74
CA GLY A 832 -31.91 1.37 3.64
C GLY A 832 -32.68 0.74 4.81
N SER A 833 -33.99 0.55 4.62
CA SER A 833 -34.87 -0.04 5.64
C SER A 833 -34.35 -1.41 6.15
N PRO A 834 -34.76 -1.86 7.35
CA PRO A 834 -34.46 -3.23 7.80
C PRO A 834 -34.88 -4.29 6.77
N GLU A 835 -35.98 -4.05 6.06
CA GLU A 835 -36.44 -4.86 4.94
C GLU A 835 -35.41 -4.86 3.78
N ASP A 836 -34.97 -3.70 3.29
CA ASP A 836 -33.94 -3.60 2.24
C ASP A 836 -32.67 -4.36 2.59
N ARG A 837 -32.25 -4.31 3.86
CA ARG A 837 -31.04 -4.98 4.36
C ARG A 837 -31.18 -6.49 4.31
N LEU A 838 -32.33 -7.02 4.75
CA LEU A 838 -32.65 -8.45 4.67
C LEU A 838 -32.81 -8.90 3.21
N ARG A 839 -33.57 -8.14 2.39
CA ARG A 839 -33.81 -8.43 0.96
C ARG A 839 -32.50 -8.50 0.19
N LYS A 840 -31.57 -7.56 0.43
CA LYS A 840 -30.20 -7.58 -0.15
C LYS A 840 -29.35 -8.74 0.36
N ARG A 841 -29.38 -9.08 1.66
CA ARG A 841 -28.61 -10.21 2.22
C ARG A 841 -29.11 -11.55 1.70
N MET A 842 -30.42 -11.76 1.64
CA MET A 842 -31.03 -13.01 1.15
C MET A 842 -30.82 -13.17 -0.37
N SER A 843 -30.98 -12.10 -1.15
CA SER A 843 -30.62 -12.10 -2.58
C SER A 843 -29.14 -12.42 -2.81
N TRP A 844 -28.24 -11.91 -1.95
CA TRP A 844 -26.82 -12.27 -1.99
C TRP A 844 -26.60 -13.75 -1.63
N MET A 845 -27.26 -14.28 -0.60
CA MET A 845 -27.14 -15.69 -0.21
C MET A 845 -27.62 -16.62 -1.34
N ASN A 846 -28.78 -16.35 -1.95
CA ASN A 846 -29.29 -17.08 -3.11
C ASN A 846 -28.37 -17.04 -4.35
N THR A 847 -27.38 -16.15 -4.37
CA THR A 847 -26.41 -16.00 -5.48
C THR A 847 -25.03 -16.58 -5.15
N ASN A 848 -24.63 -16.61 -3.86
CA ASN A 848 -23.25 -16.91 -3.43
C ASN A 848 -23.13 -18.12 -2.49
N VAL A 849 -24.22 -18.59 -1.91
CA VAL A 849 -24.26 -19.72 -0.98
C VAL A 849 -24.95 -20.90 -1.64
N ALA A 850 -24.38 -22.11 -1.51
CA ALA A 850 -24.91 -23.34 -2.09
C ALA A 850 -26.09 -23.89 -1.27
N LEU A 851 -27.19 -23.14 -1.25
CA LEU A 851 -28.44 -23.48 -0.58
C LEU A 851 -29.19 -24.60 -1.32
N SER A 852 -29.78 -25.52 -0.57
CA SER A 852 -30.60 -26.65 -1.05
C SER A 852 -31.92 -26.21 -1.70
N SER A 853 -32.49 -25.08 -1.28
CA SER A 853 -33.51 -24.32 -2.01
C SER A 853 -33.25 -22.81 -1.83
N PRO A 854 -33.63 -21.94 -2.79
CA PRO A 854 -33.50 -20.50 -2.60
C PRO A 854 -34.37 -20.00 -1.44
N LEU A 855 -33.86 -19.02 -0.70
CA LEU A 855 -34.63 -18.30 0.30
C LEU A 855 -35.66 -17.41 -0.39
N ASP A 856 -36.94 -17.59 -0.08
CA ASP A 856 -37.97 -16.65 -0.49
C ASP A 856 -38.03 -15.47 0.48
N PHE A 857 -37.98 -14.25 -0.07
CA PHE A 857 -38.08 -13.05 0.75
C PHE A 857 -39.51 -12.85 1.27
N ASP A 858 -40.52 -13.05 0.44
CA ASP A 858 -41.88 -12.63 0.79
C ASP A 858 -42.52 -13.64 1.77
N THR A 859 -42.10 -14.92 1.76
CA THR A 859 -42.39 -15.91 2.82
C THR A 859 -41.66 -15.63 4.14
N LEU A 860 -40.40 -15.18 4.13
CA LEU A 860 -39.58 -15.05 5.35
C LEU A 860 -39.52 -13.63 5.95
N ALA A 861 -39.88 -12.59 5.21
CA ALA A 861 -39.96 -11.24 5.76
C ALA A 861 -40.93 -11.11 6.95
N PRO A 862 -42.13 -11.74 6.95
CA PRO A 862 -43.05 -11.69 8.10
C PRO A 862 -42.49 -12.28 9.39
N CYS A 863 -41.54 -13.23 9.32
CA CYS A 863 -40.87 -13.76 10.51
C CYS A 863 -39.60 -12.95 10.83
N LEU A 864 -38.72 -12.69 9.86
CA LEU A 864 -37.45 -11.97 10.09
C LEU A 864 -37.65 -10.51 10.57
N LEU A 865 -38.73 -9.83 10.15
CA LEU A 865 -39.04 -8.47 10.61
C LEU A 865 -39.67 -8.40 12.02
N ARG A 866 -39.99 -9.55 12.64
CA ARG A 866 -40.40 -9.63 14.06
C ARG A 866 -39.20 -9.67 15.02
N LEU A 867 -37.99 -9.89 14.49
CA LEU A 867 -36.74 -9.83 15.25
C LEU A 867 -36.06 -8.47 15.11
N GLU A 868 -35.12 -8.17 16.01
CA GLU A 868 -34.20 -7.07 15.77
C GLU A 868 -33.28 -7.39 14.57
N ILE A 869 -32.88 -6.38 13.80
CA ILE A 869 -32.07 -6.57 12.58
C ILE A 869 -30.73 -7.28 12.86
N THR A 870 -30.17 -7.15 14.06
CA THR A 870 -28.98 -7.91 14.50
C THR A 870 -29.27 -9.40 14.66
N GLN A 871 -30.38 -9.75 15.32
CA GLN A 871 -30.85 -11.13 15.52
C GLN A 871 -31.22 -11.80 14.20
N ALA A 872 -31.96 -11.11 13.33
CA ALA A 872 -32.32 -11.59 11.99
C ALA A 872 -31.08 -11.89 11.13
N MET A 873 -30.08 -10.99 11.16
CA MET A 873 -28.80 -11.21 10.47
C MET A 873 -27.96 -12.34 11.10
N ALA A 874 -28.10 -12.59 12.42
CA ALA A 874 -27.46 -13.73 13.09
C ALA A 874 -28.10 -15.07 12.70
N VAL A 875 -29.42 -15.14 12.53
CA VAL A 875 -30.11 -16.33 11.97
C VAL A 875 -29.62 -16.62 10.55
N LEU A 876 -29.59 -15.60 9.69
CA LEU A 876 -29.07 -15.73 8.32
C LEU A 876 -27.58 -16.12 8.26
N LYS A 877 -26.76 -15.70 9.25
CA LYS A 877 -25.36 -16.13 9.35
C LYS A 877 -25.21 -17.59 9.80
N LYS A 878 -26.03 -18.08 10.74
CA LYS A 878 -26.05 -19.51 11.11
C LYS A 878 -26.48 -20.39 9.92
N LEU A 879 -27.42 -19.92 9.10
CA LEU A 879 -27.78 -20.60 7.85
C LEU A 879 -26.61 -20.61 6.84
N GLU A 880 -25.87 -19.50 6.67
CA GLU A 880 -24.67 -19.45 5.82
C GLU A 880 -23.60 -20.45 6.26
N GLU A 881 -23.39 -20.60 7.57
CA GLU A 881 -22.45 -21.56 8.17
C GLU A 881 -22.92 -23.02 8.06
N GLY A 882 -24.23 -23.28 8.07
CA GLY A 882 -24.85 -24.61 7.96
C GLY A 882 -25.41 -24.98 6.57
N ALA A 883 -25.16 -24.17 5.53
CA ALA A 883 -25.91 -24.23 4.28
C ALA A 883 -25.89 -25.59 3.56
N SER A 884 -24.81 -26.37 3.72
CA SER A 884 -24.64 -27.69 3.10
C SER A 884 -25.28 -28.86 3.86
N THR A 885 -25.73 -28.66 5.11
CA THR A 885 -26.38 -29.69 5.93
C THR A 885 -27.88 -29.44 6.14
N ILE A 886 -28.35 -28.22 5.88
CA ILE A 886 -29.75 -27.82 6.03
C ILE A 886 -30.55 -28.24 4.78
N LEU A 887 -31.54 -29.12 4.98
CA LEU A 887 -32.34 -29.69 3.87
C LEU A 887 -33.38 -28.71 3.29
N ASP A 888 -33.92 -27.82 4.14
CA ASP A 888 -34.77 -26.69 3.73
C ASP A 888 -34.36 -25.40 4.48
N PRO A 889 -33.71 -24.45 3.80
CA PRO A 889 -33.32 -23.15 4.34
C PRO A 889 -34.48 -22.29 4.83
N ASN A 890 -35.65 -22.41 4.20
CA ASN A 890 -36.82 -21.60 4.54
C ASN A 890 -37.43 -22.08 5.86
N THR A 891 -37.71 -23.38 6.00
CA THR A 891 -38.15 -23.98 7.27
C THR A 891 -37.12 -23.77 8.39
N TYR A 892 -35.82 -23.85 8.10
CA TYR A 892 -34.77 -23.54 9.09
C TYR A 892 -34.86 -22.11 9.62
N VAL A 893 -34.97 -21.11 8.74
CA VAL A 893 -35.06 -19.70 9.16
C VAL A 893 -36.33 -19.46 9.97
N THR A 894 -37.49 -19.94 9.53
CA THR A 894 -38.75 -19.80 10.28
C THR A 894 -38.65 -20.45 11.67
N THR A 895 -38.13 -21.68 11.74
CA THR A 895 -37.98 -22.41 13.02
C THR A 895 -36.99 -21.70 13.96
N ALA A 896 -35.89 -21.16 13.44
CA ALA A 896 -34.92 -20.41 14.23
C ALA A 896 -35.48 -19.06 14.73
N VAL A 897 -36.33 -18.40 13.94
CA VAL A 897 -37.03 -17.17 14.34
C VAL A 897 -38.08 -17.47 15.40
N ASP A 898 -38.95 -18.46 15.19
CA ASP A 898 -40.00 -18.78 16.16
C ASP A 898 -39.42 -19.35 17.47
N ALA A 899 -38.27 -20.03 17.45
CA ALA A 899 -37.54 -20.40 18.67
C ALA A 899 -37.04 -19.17 19.45
N LEU A 900 -36.52 -18.14 18.77
CA LEU A 900 -36.11 -16.88 19.40
C LEU A 900 -37.30 -16.09 19.98
N LEU A 901 -38.46 -16.15 19.33
CA LEU A 901 -39.69 -15.47 19.77
C LEU A 901 -40.44 -16.24 20.87
N ALA A 902 -40.39 -17.57 20.86
CA ALA A 902 -40.94 -18.42 21.92
C ALA A 902 -40.08 -18.38 23.21
N GLY A 903 -38.77 -18.14 23.09
CA GLY A 903 -37.85 -17.91 24.21
C GLY A 903 -38.05 -16.58 24.97
N GLY A 904 -39.26 -16.01 24.92
CA GLY A 904 -39.64 -14.66 25.39
C GLY A 904 -39.61 -14.41 26.90
N SER A 905 -38.65 -14.99 27.63
CA SER A 905 -38.34 -14.64 29.03
C SER A 905 -36.84 -14.76 29.38
N ALA A 906 -35.98 -15.18 28.45
CA ALA A 906 -34.57 -15.51 28.72
C ALA A 906 -33.60 -14.31 28.77
N VAL A 907 -34.09 -13.06 28.87
CA VAL A 907 -33.23 -11.86 28.82
C VAL A 907 -32.29 -11.75 30.03
N ALA A 908 -32.71 -12.26 31.20
CA ALA A 908 -31.86 -12.37 32.38
C ALA A 908 -30.81 -13.49 32.25
N GLU A 909 -31.19 -14.66 31.72
CA GLU A 909 -30.27 -15.78 31.53
C GLU A 909 -29.24 -15.52 30.42
N GLY A 910 -29.58 -14.75 29.38
CA GLY A 910 -28.62 -14.34 28.35
C GLY A 910 -27.45 -13.50 28.91
N ALA A 911 -27.74 -12.62 29.86
CA ALA A 911 -26.71 -11.85 30.57
C ALA A 911 -25.88 -12.75 31.50
N ASN A 912 -26.55 -13.60 32.29
CA ASN A 912 -25.87 -14.50 33.22
C ASN A 912 -25.02 -15.57 32.51
N GLY A 913 -25.46 -16.13 31.38
CA GLY A 913 -24.68 -17.08 30.58
C GLY A 913 -23.46 -16.46 29.92
N ALA A 914 -23.56 -15.21 29.45
CA ALA A 914 -22.42 -14.45 28.94
C ALA A 914 -21.42 -14.03 30.06
N LEU A 915 -21.89 -13.96 31.31
CA LEU A 915 -21.05 -13.81 32.50
C LEU A 915 -20.41 -15.14 32.91
N ASP A 916 -21.18 -16.23 32.97
CA ASP A 916 -20.75 -17.58 33.35
C ASP A 916 -19.57 -18.05 32.48
N ASP A 917 -19.72 -17.98 31.15
CA ASP A 917 -18.69 -18.32 30.17
C ASP A 917 -17.45 -17.40 30.28
N ALA A 918 -17.64 -16.10 30.52
CA ALA A 918 -16.53 -15.17 30.74
C ALA A 918 -15.77 -15.47 32.04
N LEU A 919 -16.46 -15.85 33.10
CA LEU A 919 -15.86 -16.26 34.37
C LEU A 919 -15.13 -17.60 34.25
N ARG A 920 -15.70 -18.60 33.55
CA ARG A 920 -15.01 -19.88 33.26
C ARG A 920 -13.70 -19.63 32.53
N LYS A 921 -13.72 -18.79 31.49
CA LYS A 921 -12.54 -18.41 30.71
C LYS A 921 -11.51 -17.64 31.55
N ARG A 922 -11.93 -16.70 32.40
CA ARG A 922 -10.99 -15.95 33.27
C ARG A 922 -10.37 -16.83 34.36
N ILE A 923 -11.16 -17.68 35.02
CA ILE A 923 -10.68 -18.61 36.06
C ILE A 923 -9.74 -19.66 35.46
N SER A 924 -10.09 -20.24 34.32
CA SER A 924 -9.21 -21.15 33.57
C SER A 924 -7.89 -20.48 33.17
N TRP A 925 -7.93 -19.23 32.69
CA TRP A 925 -6.73 -18.46 32.38
C TRP A 925 -5.88 -18.19 33.63
N MET A 926 -6.49 -17.83 34.77
CA MET A 926 -5.75 -17.58 36.01
C MET A 926 -5.03 -18.84 36.51
N ASN A 927 -5.70 -20.00 36.50
CA ASN A 927 -5.09 -21.29 36.88
C ASN A 927 -3.90 -21.70 35.99
N ALA A 928 -3.79 -21.14 34.78
CA ALA A 928 -2.72 -21.43 33.84
C ALA A 928 -1.59 -20.36 33.80
N ASN A 929 -1.85 -19.13 34.29
CA ASN A 929 -0.94 -17.98 34.12
C ASN A 929 -0.56 -17.25 35.41
N VAL A 930 -1.30 -17.45 36.51
CA VAL A 930 -1.07 -16.78 37.80
C VAL A 930 -0.49 -17.80 38.79
N PRO A 931 0.60 -17.50 39.52
CA PRO A 931 1.22 -18.42 40.49
C PRO A 931 0.41 -18.47 41.80
N LEU A 932 -0.76 -19.12 41.73
CA LEU A 932 -1.71 -19.30 42.82
C LEU A 932 -1.28 -20.46 43.73
N ALA A 933 -1.42 -20.29 45.05
CA ALA A 933 -1.11 -21.33 46.04
C ALA A 933 -1.99 -22.60 45.90
N VAL A 934 -3.25 -22.42 45.48
CA VAL A 934 -4.21 -23.49 45.14
C VAL A 934 -4.96 -23.04 43.88
N GLN A 935 -5.31 -23.97 42.98
CA GLN A 935 -6.13 -23.65 41.81
C GLN A 935 -7.53 -23.17 42.20
N LEU A 936 -8.07 -22.22 41.45
CA LEU A 936 -9.43 -21.71 41.59
C LEU A 936 -10.42 -22.74 41.05
N SER A 937 -11.33 -23.21 41.90
CA SER A 937 -12.42 -24.09 41.53
C SER A 937 -13.60 -23.27 41.01
N TYR A 938 -13.97 -23.49 39.74
CA TYR A 938 -15.09 -22.76 39.15
C TYR A 938 -16.40 -23.00 39.92
N GLU A 939 -16.68 -24.24 40.30
CA GLU A 939 -17.96 -24.62 40.95
C GLU A 939 -18.09 -24.05 42.37
N GLN A 940 -16.98 -23.83 43.08
CA GLN A 940 -16.98 -23.18 44.39
C GLN A 940 -17.21 -21.66 44.28
N LEU A 941 -16.72 -21.04 43.21
CA LEU A 941 -16.72 -19.57 43.05
C LEU A 941 -17.88 -19.05 42.21
N GLN A 942 -18.47 -19.87 41.34
CA GLN A 942 -19.62 -19.53 40.49
C GLN A 942 -20.78 -18.93 41.29
N PRO A 943 -21.24 -19.49 42.44
CA PRO A 943 -22.37 -18.92 43.17
C PRO A 943 -22.09 -17.51 43.69
N ALA A 944 -20.89 -17.28 44.25
CA ALA A 944 -20.50 -16.00 44.80
C ALA A 944 -20.25 -14.94 43.71
N LEU A 945 -19.64 -15.32 42.59
CA LEU A 945 -19.32 -14.42 41.48
C LEU A 945 -20.55 -14.08 40.60
N LEU A 946 -21.50 -15.00 40.45
CA LEU A 946 -22.79 -14.70 39.79
C LEU A 946 -23.71 -13.87 40.69
N ALA A 947 -23.69 -14.07 42.02
CA ALA A 947 -24.49 -13.29 42.97
C ALA A 947 -24.17 -11.78 42.92
N LEU A 948 -22.96 -11.39 42.48
CA LEU A 948 -22.58 -9.98 42.25
C LEU A 948 -23.44 -9.27 41.20
N GLY A 949 -24.08 -10.00 40.27
CA GLY A 949 -24.93 -9.48 39.19
C GLY A 949 -24.23 -8.61 38.13
N ASP A 950 -22.97 -8.24 38.37
CA ASP A 950 -22.19 -7.31 37.55
C ASP A 950 -20.84 -7.92 37.16
N ARG A 951 -20.62 -8.03 35.84
CA ARG A 951 -19.37 -8.50 35.24
C ARG A 951 -18.17 -7.64 35.65
N ALA A 952 -18.33 -6.33 35.84
CA ALA A 952 -17.25 -5.46 36.25
C ALA A 952 -16.78 -5.79 37.67
N LYS A 953 -17.70 -5.89 38.64
CA LYS A 953 -17.38 -6.32 40.02
C LYS A 953 -16.72 -7.69 40.07
N ALA A 954 -17.28 -8.70 39.37
CA ALA A 954 -16.73 -10.05 39.37
C ALA A 954 -15.32 -10.13 38.77
N MET A 955 -15.04 -9.35 37.72
CA MET A 955 -13.69 -9.23 37.15
C MET A 955 -12.75 -8.40 38.03
N GLU A 956 -13.23 -7.41 38.79
CA GLU A 956 -12.42 -6.64 39.74
C GLU A 956 -11.95 -7.52 40.91
N VAL A 957 -12.81 -8.39 41.45
CA VAL A 957 -12.45 -9.37 42.49
C VAL A 957 -11.34 -10.32 42.00
N LEU A 958 -11.51 -10.90 40.81
CA LEU A 958 -10.49 -11.78 40.21
C LEU A 958 -9.18 -11.02 39.91
N LYS A 959 -9.25 -9.75 39.52
CA LYS A 959 -8.08 -8.88 39.30
C LYS A 959 -7.36 -8.47 40.59
N LYS A 960 -8.09 -8.36 41.71
CA LYS A 960 -7.48 -8.16 43.04
C LYS A 960 -6.68 -9.38 43.46
N LEU A 961 -7.25 -10.59 43.31
CA LEU A 961 -6.51 -11.84 43.52
C LEU A 961 -5.27 -11.95 42.61
N GLU A 962 -5.40 -11.60 41.32
CA GLU A 962 -4.25 -11.58 40.39
C GLU A 962 -3.09 -10.70 40.90
N SER A 963 -3.40 -9.58 41.58
CA SER A 963 -2.38 -8.70 42.18
C SER A 963 -1.83 -9.16 43.54
N SER A 964 -2.55 -10.02 44.28
CA SER A 964 -2.17 -10.53 45.61
C SER A 964 -1.84 -12.03 45.65
N ALA A 965 -1.76 -12.69 44.49
CA ALA A 965 -1.69 -14.15 44.35
C ALA A 965 -0.56 -14.85 45.14
N LEU A 966 0.55 -14.15 45.41
CA LEU A 966 1.69 -14.67 46.18
C LEU A 966 1.53 -14.51 47.71
N GLU A 967 0.59 -13.69 48.16
CA GLU A 967 0.32 -13.40 49.58
C GLU A 967 -0.90 -14.18 50.11
N VAL A 968 -1.78 -14.62 49.21
CA VAL A 968 -3.04 -15.31 49.52
C VAL A 968 -2.81 -16.84 49.62
N GLN A 969 -3.02 -17.41 50.81
CA GLN A 969 -2.87 -18.86 51.04
C GLN A 969 -3.99 -19.70 50.41
N ASP A 970 -5.26 -19.26 50.51
CA ASP A 970 -6.39 -19.88 49.78
C ASP A 970 -7.04 -18.86 48.82
N PRO A 971 -6.73 -18.96 47.51
CA PRO A 971 -7.34 -18.13 46.48
C PRO A 971 -8.86 -18.26 46.34
N ASN A 972 -9.43 -19.42 46.69
CA ASN A 972 -10.88 -19.65 46.63
C ASN A 972 -11.57 -18.93 47.79
N GLU A 973 -11.06 -19.10 49.02
CA GLU A 973 -11.60 -18.42 50.19
C GLU A 973 -11.49 -16.89 50.03
N TYR A 974 -10.36 -16.40 49.52
CA TYR A 974 -10.16 -14.97 49.25
C TYR A 974 -11.17 -14.39 48.25
N VAL A 975 -11.44 -15.09 47.14
CA VAL A 975 -12.43 -14.64 46.14
C VAL A 975 -13.86 -14.72 46.70
N GLY A 976 -14.20 -15.77 47.46
CA GLY A 976 -15.49 -15.88 48.13
C GLY A 976 -15.72 -14.77 49.17
N ASN A 977 -14.72 -14.50 50.01
CA ASN A 977 -14.76 -13.44 51.02
C ASN A 977 -14.83 -12.05 50.37
N MET A 978 -14.06 -11.80 49.29
CA MET A 978 -14.15 -10.54 48.52
C MET A 978 -15.51 -10.36 47.88
N ALA A 979 -16.05 -11.37 47.18
CA ALA A 979 -17.37 -11.28 46.57
C ALA A 979 -18.47 -11.05 47.61
N THR A 980 -18.39 -11.70 48.77
CA THR A 980 -19.31 -11.49 49.90
C THR A 980 -19.19 -10.06 50.45
N ALA A 981 -17.99 -9.49 50.56
CA ALA A 981 -17.80 -8.10 50.97
C ALA A 981 -18.39 -7.10 49.96
N TYR A 982 -18.35 -7.40 48.65
CA TYR A 982 -19.01 -6.61 47.59
C TYR A 982 -20.55 -6.74 47.55
N LEU A 983 -21.12 -7.67 48.32
CA LEU A 983 -22.57 -7.82 48.53
C LEU A 983 -23.04 -7.23 49.86
N ALA A 984 -22.11 -6.92 50.78
CA ALA A 984 -22.36 -6.27 52.06
C ALA A 984 -22.24 -4.73 52.00
N VAL A 985 -21.90 -4.17 50.83
CA VAL A 985 -21.69 -2.74 50.54
C VAL A 985 -22.59 -2.29 49.38
#